data_AF-A0A8I6A0P0-F1
#
_entry.id   AF-A0A8I6A0P0-F1
#
_cell.length_a   1.000
_cell.length_b   1.000
_cell.length_c   1.000
_cell.angle_alpha   90.00
_cell.angle_beta   90.00
_cell.angle_gamma   90.00
#
_symmetry.space_group_name_H-M   'P 1'
#
loop_
_entity.id
_entity.type
_entity.pdbx_description
1 polymer ?
#
loop_
_entity_poly.entity_id
_entity_poly.type
_entity_poly.pdbx_seq_one_letter_code
_entity_poly.pdbx_strand_id
1 'polypeptide(L)'
;MRSELPCLLLVSRPWSSRVLTLLWNQEQAKLPNSQMISTEQQGPRSKERRKFWLLIWWSKAPMVNPTLGAHEADFLKPSGTLISFIYPAQNPDLLNKLSERKTTVLAMDQVPRVTIAQGYDALSSMANISGYKAVVLAANHFGRFFTGQITAAGKVPPAKILIVGGGVAGLASAGAAKSMGAVVRGFDTRAAALEQFKSLGAEPLEVDLKESGEGQGGYAKEMSKEFIEAEMKLFAQQCKEVDILISTALIPGKKAPVLFSKEMIESMKEGSVVVDLAAEAGGNFETTKPGELYVHKGITHIGYTDLPSRMATQASTLYSNNITKLLKAISPDKDNFHFEVKDDFDFGTMSHVIRGTVVMKDGNVIFPAPTPKNIPKEAPAKQKTVAELEAEKAGTVSMYTKTLRTASVYSAGLTGMLGLGIVAPNLAFSQMVTTFGLAGIIGYHTVWGVTPALHSPLMSVTNAISGLTAVGGLALMGGHFYPSTTSQSLAALATFISSVNIAGGFLVTQRMLDMFKRPTDPPEYNYLYLLPGGTFVGGYLAALYGGYNIEEIMYLGSGLCCVGALGGLSTQGTARLGNALGMIGVAGGLAATLGGLKPDPQLLAQMSGAMAMGGTIGLAIAKRIQISDLPQLVAAFHSLVGLAAVLTCMAEYIVEYPHFAMDATSNFTKIVAYIGTYIGGVTFSGSLVAYGKLQGILKSAPLLLPGRHALNAGLLAASVGGIIPFMADPSFTTGIMCLGSVSALSTLMGVTLTAAIGGADMPVVITVLNSYSGWALCAEGFLLNNNLLTIVGALIGSSGAILSYIMCVAMNRSLANVILGGYGTTSTAGGKPMEISGTHTEINLDNAVEMIREANSIVITPGYGLCAAKAQYPIADLVKMLTEQGKKVRFGIHPVAGRMPGQLNVLLAEAGVPYDIVLEMDEINSDFPDTDLVLVIGANDTVNSAAQEDPNSIIAGMPVLEVWKSKQVIVMKRSLGVGYAAVDNPIFYKPNTAMLLGDAKKTCDALQAKVRESYQK
;
A
#
# COMPACT_ATOMS: atom_id res chain seq x y z
N MET A 1 16.71 -55.43 -13.86
CA MET A 1 15.32 -55.90 -13.65
C MET A 1 15.09 -56.14 -12.16
N ARG A 2 14.73 -55.09 -11.41
CA ARG A 2 14.10 -55.20 -10.09
C ARG A 2 12.73 -54.54 -10.27
N SER A 3 11.66 -55.27 -9.98
CA SER A 3 10.27 -54.88 -10.25
C SER A 3 9.91 -53.57 -9.56
N GLU A 4 9.53 -52.56 -10.36
CA GLU A 4 8.83 -51.36 -9.90
C GLU A 4 7.42 -51.76 -9.45
N LEU A 5 7.13 -51.63 -8.15
CA LEU A 5 5.77 -51.81 -7.62
C LEU A 5 5.14 -50.43 -7.35
N PRO A 6 3.89 -50.16 -7.78
CA PRO A 6 3.23 -48.88 -7.57
C PRO A 6 2.82 -48.68 -6.10
N CYS A 7 2.95 -47.44 -5.58
CA CYS A 7 2.45 -47.07 -4.25
C CYS A 7 0.94 -47.30 -4.13
N LEU A 8 0.51 -47.92 -3.02
CA LEU A 8 -0.89 -48.29 -2.75
C LEU A 8 -1.31 -47.70 -1.40
N LEU A 9 -2.32 -46.82 -1.41
CA LEU A 9 -3.06 -46.38 -0.23
C LEU A 9 -4.54 -46.80 -0.39
N LEU A 10 -5.15 -47.35 0.66
CA LEU A 10 -6.49 -47.96 0.66
C LEU A 10 -7.36 -47.38 1.78
N VAL A 11 -8.68 -47.25 1.58
CA VAL A 11 -9.64 -46.79 2.63
C VAL A 11 -10.88 -47.69 2.66
N SER A 12 -11.42 -48.02 3.85
CA SER A 12 -12.65 -48.85 4.02
C SER A 12 -13.66 -48.22 4.98
N ARG A 13 -14.99 -48.33 4.70
CA ARG A 13 -16.09 -47.93 5.61
C ARG A 13 -16.18 -48.80 6.90
N PRO A 14 -16.71 -48.29 8.03
CA PRO A 14 -17.32 -46.97 8.23
C PRO A 14 -16.27 -45.86 8.35
N TRP A 15 -16.65 -44.62 8.00
CA TRP A 15 -15.80 -43.43 7.88
C TRP A 15 -15.31 -42.87 9.23
N SER A 16 -14.92 -43.76 10.15
CA SER A 16 -14.04 -43.40 11.26
C SER A 16 -12.72 -44.14 11.07
N SER A 17 -11.67 -43.35 10.81
CA SER A 17 -10.26 -43.72 11.04
C SER A 17 -9.72 -44.99 10.36
N ARG A 18 -9.84 -45.15 9.04
CA ARG A 18 -9.18 -46.27 8.32
C ARG A 18 -8.52 -45.88 7.01
N VAL A 19 -7.26 -45.43 7.08
CA VAL A 19 -6.31 -45.49 5.96
C VAL A 19 -5.45 -46.74 6.14
N LEU A 20 -5.47 -47.65 5.16
CA LEU A 20 -4.67 -48.86 5.08
C LEU A 20 -3.58 -48.67 4.04
N THR A 21 -2.33 -48.88 4.43
CA THR A 21 -1.17 -48.77 3.52
C THR A 21 -0.48 -50.12 3.39
N LEU A 22 -0.05 -50.51 2.18
CA LEU A 22 0.78 -51.72 2.01
C LEU A 22 2.23 -51.45 2.43
N LEU A 23 2.73 -52.26 3.38
CA LEU A 23 4.04 -52.11 4.04
C LEU A 23 5.27 -52.04 3.11
N TRP A 24 5.22 -52.60 1.90
CA TRP A 24 6.40 -52.65 1.00
C TRP A 24 6.57 -51.39 0.11
N ASN A 25 5.55 -50.54 0.01
CA ASN A 25 5.47 -49.50 -1.01
C ASN A 25 6.15 -48.17 -0.67
N GLN A 26 6.65 -48.00 0.57
CA GLN A 26 7.22 -46.74 1.05
C GLN A 26 8.75 -46.67 1.02
N GLU A 27 9.46 -47.81 0.99
CA GLU A 27 10.92 -47.87 1.07
C GLU A 27 11.61 -47.23 -0.15
N GLN A 28 11.03 -47.36 -1.35
CA GLN A 28 11.62 -46.75 -2.56
C GLN A 28 11.45 -45.24 -2.62
N ALA A 29 10.41 -44.68 -1.99
CA ALA A 29 10.21 -43.24 -1.89
C ALA A 29 11.02 -42.60 -0.75
N LYS A 30 11.79 -43.40 0.03
CA LYS A 30 12.62 -42.95 1.16
C LYS A 30 11.91 -41.96 2.09
N LEU A 31 10.64 -42.25 2.43
CA LEU A 31 9.93 -41.43 3.41
C LEU A 31 10.67 -41.50 4.77
N PRO A 32 10.83 -40.39 5.50
CA PRO A 32 11.52 -40.38 6.79
C PRO A 32 10.91 -41.39 7.77
N ASN A 33 11.73 -42.02 8.63
CA ASN A 33 11.26 -42.96 9.66
C ASN A 33 10.14 -42.37 10.55
N SER A 34 10.09 -41.05 10.75
CA SER A 34 9.01 -40.37 11.49
C SER A 34 7.64 -40.45 10.81
N GLN A 35 7.58 -40.52 9.47
CA GLN A 35 6.32 -40.72 8.74
C GLN A 35 5.89 -42.19 8.72
N MET A 36 6.84 -43.14 8.66
CA MET A 36 6.52 -44.58 8.80
C MET A 36 5.90 -44.91 10.17
N ILE A 37 6.36 -44.26 11.25
CA ILE A 37 5.81 -44.44 12.61
C ILE A 37 4.39 -43.83 12.75
N SER A 38 4.10 -42.72 12.05
CA SER A 38 2.78 -42.07 12.12
C SER A 38 1.64 -42.95 11.59
N THR A 39 1.92 -43.86 10.65
CA THR A 39 0.95 -44.85 10.16
C THR A 39 0.70 -46.02 11.11
N GLU A 40 1.64 -46.35 12.02
CA GLU A 40 1.44 -47.39 13.04
C GLU A 40 0.59 -46.90 14.22
N GLN A 41 0.57 -45.60 14.52
CA GLN A 41 -0.31 -45.03 15.56
C GLN A 41 -1.80 -45.06 15.20
N GLN A 42 -2.19 -45.45 13.98
CA GLN A 42 -3.59 -45.72 13.60
C GLN A 42 -4.02 -47.21 13.73
N GLY A 43 -3.25 -48.02 14.44
CA GLY A 43 -3.67 -49.35 14.92
C GLY A 43 -3.26 -50.52 14.01
N PRO A 44 -2.96 -51.71 14.56
CA PRO A 44 -2.30 -52.78 13.84
C PRO A 44 -3.31 -53.64 13.07
N ARG A 45 -2.99 -54.01 11.82
CA ARG A 45 -3.37 -55.32 11.23
C ARG A 45 -2.62 -55.60 9.93
N SER A 46 -1.56 -56.39 10.05
CA SER A 46 -0.86 -57.07 8.96
C SER A 46 -1.49 -58.43 8.62
N LYS A 47 -1.32 -58.89 7.37
CA LYS A 47 -1.20 -60.30 6.89
C LYS A 47 -2.28 -60.96 5.99
N GLU A 48 -3.24 -60.26 5.39
CA GLU A 48 -4.07 -60.87 4.33
C GLU A 48 -4.02 -60.11 3.01
N ARG A 49 -3.37 -60.69 1.98
CA ARG A 49 -3.34 -60.19 0.60
C ARG A 49 -4.70 -60.30 -0.14
N ARG A 50 -5.81 -60.60 0.55
CA ARG A 50 -7.11 -60.99 -0.04
C ARG A 50 -8.34 -60.38 0.65
N LYS A 51 -8.34 -59.07 0.92
CA LYS A 51 -9.60 -58.35 1.18
C LYS A 51 -9.80 -57.26 0.14
N PHE A 52 -11.06 -57.01 -0.19
CA PHE A 52 -11.54 -56.33 -1.40
C PHE A 52 -11.93 -54.85 -1.06
N TRP A 53 -11.73 -53.87 -1.96
CA TRP A 53 -11.66 -52.42 -1.59
C TRP A 53 -12.61 -51.47 -2.36
N LEU A 54 -12.98 -50.33 -1.73
CA LEU A 54 -14.02 -49.39 -2.21
C LEU A 54 -13.48 -48.08 -2.85
N LEU A 55 -12.27 -47.63 -2.49
CA LEU A 55 -11.57 -46.52 -3.14
C LEU A 55 -10.08 -46.88 -3.27
N ILE A 56 -9.52 -46.88 -4.48
CA ILE A 56 -8.13 -47.30 -4.75
C ILE A 56 -7.36 -46.17 -5.44
N TRP A 57 -6.16 -45.89 -4.95
CA TRP A 57 -5.23 -44.93 -5.54
C TRP A 57 -4.07 -45.66 -6.20
N TRP A 58 -3.85 -45.36 -7.48
CA TRP A 58 -2.66 -45.80 -8.18
C TRP A 58 -1.95 -44.64 -8.87
N SER A 59 -0.63 -44.73 -8.91
CA SER A 59 0.23 -43.83 -9.69
C SER A 59 0.32 -44.24 -11.16
N LYS A 60 -0.09 -45.46 -11.52
CA LYS A 60 -0.18 -45.99 -12.90
C LYS A 60 -1.43 -46.84 -13.04
N ALA A 61 -1.90 -47.01 -14.27
CA ALA A 61 -3.06 -47.84 -14.56
C ALA A 61 -2.92 -49.30 -14.05
N PRO A 62 -4.02 -49.96 -13.66
CA PRO A 62 -4.04 -51.39 -13.30
C PRO A 62 -3.42 -52.24 -14.42
N MET A 63 -2.56 -53.20 -14.08
CA MET A 63 -1.93 -54.08 -15.06
C MET A 63 -1.94 -55.56 -14.66
N VAL A 64 -1.39 -56.42 -15.51
CA VAL A 64 -1.18 -57.84 -15.16
C VAL A 64 -0.13 -57.93 -14.06
N ASN A 65 -0.48 -58.52 -12.93
CA ASN A 65 0.47 -58.76 -11.85
C ASN A 65 1.09 -60.16 -11.98
N PRO A 66 2.36 -60.28 -12.42
CA PRO A 66 2.98 -61.58 -12.67
C PRO A 66 3.16 -62.41 -11.38
N THR A 67 3.17 -61.77 -10.21
CA THR A 67 3.30 -62.47 -8.92
C THR A 67 2.00 -63.16 -8.51
N LEU A 68 0.86 -62.57 -8.89
CA LEU A 68 -0.48 -63.08 -8.54
C LEU A 68 -1.14 -63.87 -9.68
N GLY A 69 -0.57 -63.81 -10.89
CA GLY A 69 -1.09 -64.52 -12.06
C GLY A 69 -2.45 -64.01 -12.55
N ALA A 70 -2.86 -62.80 -12.16
CA ALA A 70 -4.15 -62.21 -12.52
C ALA A 70 -4.01 -60.71 -12.82
N HIS A 71 -5.00 -60.14 -13.50
CA HIS A 71 -5.02 -58.71 -13.79
C HIS A 71 -5.48 -57.94 -12.54
N GLU A 72 -4.87 -56.78 -12.27
CA GLU A 72 -5.16 -56.04 -11.05
C GLU A 72 -6.60 -55.50 -10.98
N ALA A 73 -7.20 -55.24 -12.14
CA ALA A 73 -8.63 -54.94 -12.26
C ALA A 73 -9.54 -56.05 -11.68
N ASP A 74 -9.09 -57.31 -11.71
CA ASP A 74 -9.86 -58.45 -11.19
C ASP A 74 -9.97 -58.46 -9.66
N PHE A 75 -9.21 -57.60 -8.98
CA PHE A 75 -9.27 -57.44 -7.53
C PHE A 75 -10.14 -56.26 -7.07
N LEU A 76 -10.69 -55.46 -8.00
CA LEU A 76 -11.58 -54.34 -7.68
C LEU A 76 -12.96 -54.83 -7.24
N LYS A 77 -13.56 -54.21 -6.22
CA LYS A 77 -14.95 -54.52 -5.85
C LYS A 77 -15.93 -54.00 -6.92
N PRO A 78 -17.06 -54.69 -7.12
CA PRO A 78 -18.23 -54.08 -7.75
C PRO A 78 -18.57 -52.75 -7.09
N SER A 79 -18.83 -51.71 -7.89
CA SER A 79 -19.09 -50.33 -7.44
C SER A 79 -17.94 -49.67 -6.66
N GLY A 80 -16.70 -50.14 -6.84
CA GLY A 80 -15.51 -49.46 -6.33
C GLY A 80 -15.17 -48.21 -7.14
N THR A 81 -14.48 -47.25 -6.52
CA THR A 81 -13.94 -46.06 -7.17
C THR A 81 -12.43 -46.18 -7.38
N LEU A 82 -11.95 -45.96 -8.60
CA LEU A 82 -10.53 -45.94 -8.94
C LEU A 82 -10.09 -44.51 -9.27
N ILE A 83 -8.96 -44.07 -8.70
CA ILE A 83 -8.29 -42.82 -9.06
C ILE A 83 -6.87 -43.15 -9.52
N SER A 84 -6.58 -42.89 -10.79
CA SER A 84 -5.28 -43.21 -11.42
C SER A 84 -5.05 -42.37 -12.67
N PHE A 85 -3.83 -42.39 -13.19
CA PHE A 85 -3.63 -42.19 -14.62
C PHE A 85 -4.21 -43.39 -15.38
N ILE A 86 -5.05 -43.14 -16.38
CA ILE A 86 -5.78 -44.17 -17.15
C ILE A 86 -5.42 -44.10 -18.63
N TYR A 87 -5.28 -42.91 -19.21
CA TYR A 87 -5.07 -42.72 -20.64
C TYR A 87 -6.12 -43.48 -21.48
N PRO A 88 -7.42 -43.15 -21.34
CA PRO A 88 -8.53 -43.94 -21.85
C PRO A 88 -8.53 -44.10 -23.38
N ALA A 89 -7.98 -43.13 -24.12
CA ALA A 89 -7.87 -43.22 -25.57
C ALA A 89 -6.86 -44.30 -26.04
N GLN A 90 -5.83 -44.56 -25.24
CA GLN A 90 -4.76 -45.50 -25.54
C GLN A 90 -5.03 -46.90 -24.99
N ASN A 91 -5.89 -47.03 -23.98
CA ASN A 91 -6.10 -48.28 -23.23
C ASN A 91 -7.57 -48.77 -23.27
N PRO A 92 -8.14 -49.11 -24.44
CA PRO A 92 -9.52 -49.58 -24.55
C PRO A 92 -9.76 -50.92 -23.82
N ASP A 93 -8.79 -51.82 -23.86
CA ASP A 93 -8.89 -53.13 -23.18
C ASP A 93 -8.99 -52.99 -21.65
N LEU A 94 -8.29 -52.00 -21.10
CA LEU A 94 -8.37 -51.68 -19.68
C LEU A 94 -9.77 -51.17 -19.31
N LEU A 95 -10.35 -50.30 -20.13
CA LEU A 95 -11.71 -49.80 -19.92
C LEU A 95 -12.73 -50.94 -19.98
N ASN A 96 -12.58 -51.89 -20.90
CA ASN A 96 -13.46 -53.07 -20.97
C ASN A 96 -13.38 -53.89 -19.68
N LYS A 97 -12.17 -54.19 -19.19
CA LYS A 97 -11.97 -54.91 -17.93
C LYS A 97 -12.56 -54.17 -16.72
N LEU A 98 -12.42 -52.84 -16.65
CA LEU A 98 -12.98 -52.04 -15.57
C LEU A 98 -14.52 -51.92 -15.65
N SER A 99 -15.08 -51.95 -16.86
CA SER A 99 -16.52 -51.95 -17.15
C SER A 99 -17.20 -53.23 -16.67
N GLU A 100 -16.59 -54.40 -16.93
CA GLU A 100 -17.06 -55.71 -16.45
C GLU A 100 -17.20 -55.75 -14.92
N ARG A 101 -16.39 -54.96 -14.20
CA ARG A 101 -16.40 -54.85 -12.74
C ARG A 101 -17.39 -53.81 -12.21
N LYS A 102 -18.15 -53.12 -13.07
CA LYS A 102 -19.13 -52.07 -12.71
C LYS A 102 -18.52 -51.01 -11.78
N THR A 103 -17.30 -50.56 -12.10
CA THR A 103 -16.56 -49.58 -11.28
C THR A 103 -16.81 -48.14 -11.76
N THR A 104 -16.48 -47.17 -10.90
CA THR A 104 -16.40 -45.75 -11.27
C THR A 104 -14.94 -45.33 -11.31
N VAL A 105 -14.51 -44.67 -12.39
CA VAL A 105 -13.09 -44.39 -12.64
C VAL A 105 -12.88 -42.90 -12.88
N LEU A 106 -12.02 -42.30 -12.06
CA LEU A 106 -11.53 -40.92 -12.19
C LEU A 106 -10.11 -40.96 -12.77
N ALA A 107 -9.94 -40.33 -13.92
CA ALA A 107 -8.68 -40.28 -14.65
C ALA A 107 -7.95 -38.95 -14.35
N MET A 108 -6.81 -39.03 -13.66
CA MET A 108 -6.00 -37.85 -13.33
C MET A 108 -5.39 -37.18 -14.58
N ASP A 109 -5.25 -37.91 -15.68
CA ASP A 109 -4.82 -37.40 -17.00
C ASP A 109 -5.93 -36.62 -17.74
N GLN A 110 -7.20 -36.79 -17.35
CA GLN A 110 -8.34 -36.14 -18.00
C GLN A 110 -8.87 -34.91 -17.23
N VAL A 111 -8.16 -34.48 -16.18
CA VAL A 111 -8.51 -33.23 -15.48
C VAL A 111 -8.35 -32.05 -16.45
N PRO A 112 -9.40 -31.26 -16.72
CA PRO A 112 -9.32 -30.16 -17.67
C PRO A 112 -8.44 -29.02 -17.12
N ARG A 113 -7.62 -28.43 -17.99
CA ARG A 113 -6.73 -27.30 -17.65
C ARG A 113 -7.49 -25.97 -17.59
N VAL A 114 -8.28 -25.79 -16.53
CA VAL A 114 -9.01 -24.55 -16.22
C VAL A 114 -8.49 -23.93 -14.92
N THR A 115 -8.68 -22.62 -14.72
CA THR A 115 -8.12 -21.86 -13.58
C THR A 115 -8.42 -22.49 -12.21
N ILE A 116 -9.65 -22.94 -11.98
CA ILE A 116 -10.06 -23.57 -10.71
C ILE A 116 -9.48 -24.97 -10.47
N ALA A 117 -8.88 -25.59 -11.49
CA ALA A 117 -8.37 -26.97 -11.45
C ALA A 117 -6.84 -27.08 -11.42
N GLN A 118 -6.13 -25.96 -11.55
CA GLN A 118 -4.66 -25.95 -11.55
C GLN A 118 -4.05 -26.54 -10.28
N GLY A 119 -4.72 -26.39 -9.14
CA GLY A 119 -4.24 -26.86 -7.84
C GLY A 119 -4.18 -28.38 -7.67
N TYR A 120 -4.78 -29.14 -8.59
CA TYR A 120 -4.80 -30.61 -8.59
C TYR A 120 -4.50 -31.23 -9.96
N ASP A 121 -3.80 -30.49 -10.84
CA ASP A 121 -3.28 -31.00 -12.11
C ASP A 121 -2.03 -31.87 -11.87
N ALA A 122 -2.23 -33.18 -12.02
CA ALA A 122 -1.16 -34.16 -11.84
C ALA A 122 -0.13 -34.13 -12.98
N LEU A 123 -0.54 -33.88 -14.22
CA LEU A 123 0.38 -33.83 -15.37
C LEU A 123 1.33 -32.63 -15.25
N SER A 124 0.81 -31.46 -14.85
CA SER A 124 1.64 -30.28 -14.61
C SER A 124 2.65 -30.52 -13.47
N SER A 125 2.23 -31.20 -12.40
CA SER A 125 3.13 -31.57 -11.29
C SER A 125 4.27 -32.49 -11.75
N MET A 126 3.95 -33.53 -12.53
CA MET A 126 4.96 -34.46 -13.05
C MET A 126 5.88 -33.77 -14.07
N ALA A 127 5.34 -32.93 -14.95
CA ALA A 127 6.10 -32.16 -15.92
C ALA A 127 7.11 -31.22 -15.24
N ASN A 128 6.71 -30.53 -14.17
CA ASN A 128 7.60 -29.68 -13.38
C ASN A 128 8.79 -30.49 -12.81
N ILE A 129 8.51 -31.64 -12.20
CA ILE A 129 9.56 -32.55 -11.68
C ILE A 129 10.47 -33.04 -12.81
N SER A 130 9.90 -33.48 -13.94
CA SER A 130 10.68 -33.94 -15.10
C SER A 130 11.61 -32.86 -15.63
N GLY A 131 11.14 -31.61 -15.72
CA GLY A 131 11.96 -30.47 -16.13
C GLY A 131 13.13 -30.22 -15.18
N TYR A 132 12.86 -30.12 -13.88
CA TYR A 132 13.91 -29.97 -12.87
C TYR A 132 14.92 -31.15 -12.93
N LYS A 133 14.42 -32.38 -12.98
CA LYS A 133 15.25 -33.59 -12.99
C LYS A 133 16.10 -33.70 -14.26
N ALA A 134 15.58 -33.26 -15.41
CA ALA A 134 16.35 -33.19 -16.66
C ALA A 134 17.59 -32.32 -16.51
N VAL A 135 17.46 -31.14 -15.90
CA VAL A 135 18.61 -30.24 -15.71
C VAL A 135 19.62 -30.83 -14.73
N VAL A 136 19.16 -31.44 -13.63
CA VAL A 136 20.05 -32.10 -12.66
C VAL A 136 20.80 -33.27 -13.30
N LEU A 137 20.13 -34.08 -14.11
CA LEU A 137 20.78 -35.17 -14.85
C LEU A 137 21.76 -34.63 -15.90
N ALA A 138 21.38 -33.57 -16.62
CA ALA A 138 22.26 -32.95 -17.59
C ALA A 138 23.54 -32.43 -16.90
N ALA A 139 23.42 -31.77 -15.75
CA ALA A 139 24.57 -31.31 -14.97
C ALA A 139 25.47 -32.46 -14.49
N ASN A 140 24.89 -33.58 -14.05
CA ASN A 140 25.64 -34.74 -13.58
C ASN A 140 26.42 -35.45 -14.71
N HIS A 141 25.90 -35.40 -15.94
CA HIS A 141 26.50 -36.04 -17.11
C HIS A 141 27.34 -35.08 -17.97
N PHE A 142 27.32 -33.78 -17.66
CA PHE A 142 28.10 -32.78 -18.35
C PHE A 142 29.40 -32.50 -17.59
N GLY A 143 30.55 -32.73 -18.24
CA GLY A 143 31.87 -32.67 -17.59
C GLY A 143 32.42 -31.27 -17.27
N ARG A 144 31.62 -30.20 -17.38
CA ARG A 144 32.02 -28.80 -17.16
C ARG A 144 31.04 -28.06 -16.26
N PHE A 145 31.46 -26.92 -15.71
CA PHE A 145 30.59 -26.08 -14.89
C PHE A 145 29.46 -25.44 -15.70
N PHE A 146 28.29 -25.29 -15.07
CA PHE A 146 27.22 -24.45 -15.60
C PHE A 146 27.52 -22.98 -15.39
N THR A 147 27.96 -22.63 -14.17
CA THR A 147 28.31 -21.26 -13.81
C THR A 147 29.65 -20.87 -14.40
N GLY A 148 29.68 -19.76 -15.14
CA GLY A 148 30.93 -19.15 -15.58
C GLY A 148 31.67 -18.48 -14.44
N GLN A 149 32.99 -18.60 -14.40
CA GLN A 149 33.82 -18.02 -13.35
C GLN A 149 35.11 -17.43 -13.94
N ILE A 150 35.59 -16.34 -13.35
CA ILE A 150 36.92 -15.78 -13.62
C ILE A 150 37.75 -16.01 -12.37
N THR A 151 38.81 -16.79 -12.50
CA THR A 151 39.73 -17.10 -11.40
C THR A 151 41.15 -16.77 -11.81
N ALA A 152 42.10 -16.85 -10.87
CA ALA A 152 43.53 -16.73 -11.18
C ALA A 152 44.00 -17.79 -12.20
N ALA A 153 43.32 -18.94 -12.29
CA ALA A 153 43.62 -20.02 -13.23
C ALA A 153 43.00 -19.81 -14.63
N GLY A 154 42.31 -18.68 -14.86
CA GLY A 154 41.71 -18.32 -16.14
C GLY A 154 40.18 -18.18 -16.10
N LYS A 155 39.61 -17.88 -17.26
CA LYS A 155 38.17 -17.68 -17.47
C LYS A 155 37.52 -18.97 -17.95
N VAL A 156 36.56 -19.49 -17.18
CA VAL A 156 35.70 -20.60 -17.60
C VAL A 156 34.36 -20.00 -18.04
N PRO A 157 33.94 -20.17 -19.31
CA PRO A 157 32.65 -19.67 -19.77
C PRO A 157 31.49 -20.48 -19.17
N PRO A 158 30.31 -19.86 -18.97
CA PRO A 158 29.12 -20.59 -18.54
C PRO A 158 28.66 -21.58 -19.61
N ALA A 159 27.98 -22.66 -19.20
CA ALA A 159 27.34 -23.59 -20.12
C ALA A 159 26.18 -22.90 -20.85
N LYS A 160 26.01 -23.24 -22.12
CA LYS A 160 24.86 -22.81 -22.94
C LYS A 160 23.84 -23.94 -23.05
N ILE A 161 22.60 -23.66 -22.65
CA ILE A 161 21.51 -24.64 -22.63
C ILE A 161 20.37 -24.17 -23.54
N LEU A 162 20.00 -24.99 -24.52
CA LEU A 162 18.82 -24.78 -25.36
C LEU A 162 17.65 -25.60 -24.82
N ILE A 163 16.49 -24.97 -24.67
CA ILE A 163 15.24 -25.61 -24.28
C ILE A 163 14.21 -25.43 -25.40
N VAL A 164 13.72 -26.54 -25.93
CA VAL A 164 12.71 -26.56 -27.00
C VAL A 164 11.37 -27.01 -26.44
N GLY A 165 10.41 -26.08 -26.42
CA GLY A 165 9.08 -26.20 -25.81
C GLY A 165 9.00 -25.46 -24.47
N GLY A 166 8.18 -24.41 -24.41
CA GLY A 166 7.85 -23.61 -23.23
C GLY A 166 6.58 -24.08 -22.52
N GLY A 167 6.45 -25.39 -22.33
CA GLY A 167 5.46 -25.97 -21.43
C GLY A 167 5.92 -25.93 -19.97
N VAL A 168 5.17 -26.56 -19.07
CA VAL A 168 5.53 -26.63 -17.63
C VAL A 168 6.93 -27.22 -17.41
N ALA A 169 7.28 -28.30 -18.13
CA ALA A 169 8.61 -28.92 -18.04
C ALA A 169 9.72 -28.02 -18.59
N GLY A 170 9.46 -27.32 -19.70
CA GLY A 170 10.42 -26.39 -20.30
C GLY A 170 10.71 -25.19 -19.41
N LEU A 171 9.68 -24.57 -18.85
CA LEU A 171 9.83 -23.46 -17.91
C LEU A 171 10.50 -23.88 -16.60
N ALA A 172 10.18 -25.07 -16.08
CA ALA A 172 10.88 -25.63 -14.92
C ALA A 172 12.36 -25.87 -15.22
N SER A 173 12.68 -26.37 -16.42
CA SER A 173 14.06 -26.54 -16.88
C SER A 173 14.78 -25.21 -17.02
N ALA A 174 14.11 -24.18 -17.57
CA ALA A 174 14.68 -22.85 -17.74
C ALA A 174 15.00 -22.20 -16.40
N GLY A 175 14.06 -22.24 -15.44
CA GLY A 175 14.25 -21.71 -14.10
C GLY A 175 15.39 -22.41 -13.36
N ALA A 176 15.45 -23.76 -13.42
CA ALA A 176 16.51 -24.54 -12.76
C ALA A 176 17.89 -24.31 -13.40
N ALA A 177 17.98 -24.29 -14.73
CA ALA A 177 19.22 -24.03 -15.44
C ALA A 177 19.75 -22.61 -15.18
N LYS A 178 18.85 -21.62 -15.20
CA LYS A 178 19.19 -20.22 -14.96
C LYS A 178 19.68 -20.00 -13.53
N SER A 179 19.02 -20.58 -12.53
CA SER A 179 19.43 -20.46 -11.12
C SER A 179 20.78 -21.13 -10.84
N MET A 180 21.15 -22.16 -11.61
CA MET A 180 22.49 -22.78 -11.59
C MET A 180 23.57 -21.99 -12.37
N GLY A 181 23.22 -20.83 -12.94
CA GLY A 181 24.17 -19.91 -13.57
C GLY A 181 24.52 -20.22 -15.03
N ALA A 182 23.75 -21.08 -15.71
CA ALA A 182 23.89 -21.31 -17.14
C ALA A 182 23.23 -20.19 -17.98
N VAL A 183 23.66 -20.05 -19.22
CA VAL A 183 22.97 -19.22 -20.22
C VAL A 183 21.89 -20.07 -20.87
N VAL A 184 20.62 -19.67 -20.70
CA VAL A 184 19.46 -20.41 -21.20
C VAL A 184 18.90 -19.70 -22.44
N ARG A 185 18.68 -20.46 -23.49
CA ARG A 185 17.95 -20.07 -24.70
C ARG A 185 16.70 -20.93 -24.80
N GLY A 186 15.55 -20.29 -25.02
CA GLY A 186 14.26 -20.97 -25.08
C GLY A 186 13.59 -20.76 -26.43
N PHE A 187 12.96 -21.81 -26.96
CA PHE A 187 12.13 -21.72 -28.15
C PHE A 187 10.77 -22.36 -27.90
N ASP A 188 9.70 -21.72 -28.36
CA ASP A 188 8.34 -22.26 -28.43
C ASP A 188 7.61 -21.57 -29.59
N THR A 189 6.66 -22.26 -30.22
CA THR A 189 5.88 -21.70 -31.33
C THR A 189 4.81 -20.70 -30.89
N ARG A 190 4.53 -20.62 -29.57
CA ARG A 190 3.53 -19.73 -28.97
C ARG A 190 4.19 -18.47 -28.40
N ALA A 191 3.67 -17.31 -28.78
CA ALA A 191 4.18 -16.01 -28.30
C ALA A 191 4.16 -15.88 -26.76
N ALA A 192 3.06 -16.34 -26.12
CA ALA A 192 2.94 -16.31 -24.65
C ALA A 192 4.05 -17.10 -23.93
N ALA A 193 4.52 -18.21 -24.51
CA ALA A 193 5.58 -19.02 -23.93
C ALA A 193 6.96 -18.35 -24.08
N LEU A 194 7.19 -17.60 -25.16
CA LEU A 194 8.41 -16.79 -25.35
C LEU A 194 8.48 -15.63 -24.34
N GLU A 195 7.35 -14.98 -24.05
CA GLU A 195 7.29 -13.97 -22.97
C GLU A 195 7.60 -14.58 -21.59
N GLN A 196 7.14 -15.81 -21.33
CA GLN A 196 7.46 -16.55 -20.10
C GLN A 196 8.94 -16.95 -20.03
N PHE A 197 9.57 -17.33 -21.13
CA PHE A 197 11.03 -17.55 -21.14
C PHE A 197 11.79 -16.27 -20.82
N LYS A 198 11.37 -15.14 -21.40
CA LYS A 198 11.97 -13.83 -21.15
C LYS A 198 11.83 -13.40 -19.69
N SER A 199 10.67 -13.64 -19.06
CA SER A 199 10.46 -13.31 -17.65
C SER A 199 11.31 -14.16 -16.69
N LEU A 200 11.66 -15.39 -17.09
CA LEU A 200 12.62 -16.25 -16.39
C LEU A 200 14.10 -15.91 -16.69
N GLY A 201 14.36 -14.90 -17.52
CA GLY A 201 15.72 -14.47 -17.88
C GLY A 201 16.43 -15.38 -18.88
N ALA A 202 15.66 -16.17 -19.65
CA ALA A 202 16.15 -16.89 -20.83
C ALA A 202 16.04 -16.01 -22.09
N GLU A 203 16.88 -16.28 -23.08
CA GLU A 203 16.85 -15.64 -24.40
C GLU A 203 15.77 -16.33 -25.26
N PRO A 204 14.64 -15.66 -25.59
CA PRO A 204 13.65 -16.23 -26.50
C PRO A 204 14.20 -16.23 -27.93
N LEU A 205 14.17 -17.39 -28.58
CA LEU A 205 14.55 -17.54 -29.98
C LEU A 205 13.31 -17.39 -30.87
N GLU A 206 13.48 -16.72 -32.01
CA GLU A 206 12.44 -16.51 -33.01
C GLU A 206 12.88 -17.07 -34.38
N VAL A 207 11.90 -17.43 -35.20
CA VAL A 207 12.10 -17.86 -36.59
C VAL A 207 11.70 -16.70 -37.51
N ASP A 208 12.42 -16.51 -38.62
CA ASP A 208 12.17 -15.41 -39.58
C ASP A 208 10.78 -15.47 -40.26
N LEU A 209 10.05 -16.58 -40.11
CA LEU A 209 8.69 -16.77 -40.63
C LEU A 209 7.64 -16.58 -39.52
N LYS A 210 6.87 -15.50 -39.59
CA LYS A 210 5.81 -15.19 -38.61
C LYS A 210 4.53 -15.95 -38.93
N GLU A 211 4.35 -17.11 -38.30
CA GLU A 211 3.10 -17.87 -38.27
C GLU A 211 2.66 -18.02 -36.80
N SER A 212 1.36 -17.88 -36.51
CA SER A 212 0.85 -18.13 -35.15
C SER A 212 0.80 -19.64 -34.86
N GLY A 213 1.51 -20.08 -33.82
CA GLY A 213 1.50 -21.46 -33.32
C GLY A 213 0.41 -21.76 -32.29
N GLU A 214 -0.50 -20.82 -32.01
CA GLU A 214 -1.57 -21.00 -31.03
C GLU A 214 -2.62 -22.01 -31.51
N GLY A 215 -2.90 -23.01 -30.67
CA GLY A 215 -3.98 -23.98 -30.83
C GLY A 215 -5.04 -23.84 -29.72
N GLN A 216 -6.04 -24.72 -29.74
CA GLN A 216 -7.12 -24.70 -28.75
C GLN A 216 -6.62 -25.08 -27.34
N GLY A 217 -7.13 -24.41 -26.31
CA GLY A 217 -6.82 -24.72 -24.91
C GLY A 217 -5.38 -24.40 -24.48
N GLY A 218 -4.68 -23.52 -25.20
CA GLY A 218 -3.29 -23.12 -24.90
C GLY A 218 -2.22 -24.12 -25.38
N TYR A 219 -2.62 -25.15 -26.14
CA TYR A 219 -1.70 -26.07 -26.80
C TYR A 219 -1.18 -25.48 -28.12
N ALA A 220 -0.05 -25.99 -28.59
CA ALA A 220 0.44 -25.68 -29.93
C ALA A 220 -0.37 -26.45 -30.99
N LYS A 221 -0.58 -25.83 -32.15
CA LYS A 221 -1.07 -26.54 -33.35
C LYS A 221 0.11 -27.05 -34.19
N GLU A 222 -0.18 -27.92 -35.14
CA GLU A 222 0.81 -28.35 -36.13
C GLU A 222 1.10 -27.19 -37.10
N MET A 223 2.39 -26.89 -37.30
CA MET A 223 2.86 -25.75 -38.09
C MET A 223 2.97 -26.09 -39.58
N SER A 224 3.05 -25.07 -40.44
CA SER A 224 3.33 -25.25 -41.87
C SER A 224 4.69 -25.93 -42.11
N LYS A 225 4.86 -26.58 -43.26
CA LYS A 225 6.12 -27.25 -43.61
C LYS A 225 7.27 -26.25 -43.71
N GLU A 226 6.98 -25.07 -44.22
CA GLU A 226 7.91 -23.95 -44.37
C GLU A 226 8.37 -23.44 -43.00
N PHE A 227 7.47 -23.38 -42.01
CA PHE A 227 7.84 -23.04 -40.64
C PHE A 227 8.74 -24.10 -40.01
N ILE A 228 8.40 -25.39 -40.17
CA ILE A 228 9.20 -26.50 -39.64
C ILE A 228 10.60 -26.47 -40.28
N GLU A 229 10.73 -26.25 -41.59
CA GLU A 229 12.04 -26.16 -42.25
C GLU A 229 12.89 -25.00 -41.69
N ALA A 230 12.28 -23.84 -41.45
CA ALA A 230 12.95 -22.70 -40.86
C ALA A 230 13.32 -22.92 -39.37
N GLU A 231 12.44 -23.60 -38.61
CA GLU A 231 12.69 -24.06 -37.24
C GLU A 231 13.87 -25.04 -37.18
N MET A 232 13.89 -26.03 -38.08
CA MET A 232 14.99 -27.00 -38.23
C MET A 232 16.31 -26.31 -38.56
N LYS A 233 16.29 -25.28 -39.42
CA LYS A 233 17.47 -24.49 -39.75
C LYS A 233 18.00 -23.71 -38.55
N LEU A 234 17.11 -23.10 -37.76
CA LEU A 234 17.46 -22.42 -36.52
C LEU A 234 18.09 -23.38 -35.51
N PHE A 235 17.49 -24.56 -35.32
CA PHE A 235 18.02 -25.58 -34.42
C PHE A 235 19.37 -26.12 -34.88
N ALA A 236 19.57 -26.38 -36.17
CA ALA A 236 20.86 -26.78 -36.72
C ALA A 236 21.96 -25.74 -36.46
N GLN A 237 21.61 -24.45 -36.50
CA GLN A 237 22.55 -23.37 -36.15
C GLN A 237 22.86 -23.36 -34.65
N GLN A 238 21.85 -23.50 -33.79
CA GLN A 238 22.02 -23.52 -32.33
C GLN A 238 22.79 -24.76 -31.85
N CYS A 239 22.55 -25.95 -32.42
CA CYS A 239 23.22 -27.20 -32.04
C CYS A 239 24.76 -27.11 -32.10
N LYS A 240 25.31 -26.31 -33.01
CA LYS A 240 26.77 -26.15 -33.15
C LYS A 240 27.41 -25.43 -31.98
N GLU A 241 26.64 -24.65 -31.21
CA GLU A 241 27.18 -23.75 -30.18
C GLU A 241 26.74 -24.08 -28.76
N VAL A 242 25.56 -24.70 -28.58
CA VAL A 242 25.05 -25.08 -27.26
C VAL A 242 25.72 -26.34 -26.73
N ASP A 243 25.80 -26.46 -25.40
CA ASP A 243 26.46 -27.59 -24.74
C ASP A 243 25.44 -28.61 -24.22
N ILE A 244 24.21 -28.15 -23.91
CA ILE A 244 23.12 -28.99 -23.46
C ILE A 244 21.85 -28.64 -24.23
N LEU A 245 21.11 -29.66 -24.63
CA LEU A 245 19.87 -29.50 -25.36
C LEU A 245 18.77 -30.33 -24.69
N ILE A 246 17.72 -29.65 -24.21
CA ILE A 246 16.57 -30.27 -23.56
C ILE A 246 15.35 -30.05 -24.45
N SER A 247 14.77 -31.13 -24.99
CA SER A 247 13.56 -31.05 -25.80
C SER A 247 12.35 -31.55 -25.02
N THR A 248 11.27 -30.77 -25.08
CA THR A 248 9.98 -31.05 -24.41
C THR A 248 8.80 -30.90 -25.38
N ALA A 249 9.06 -30.88 -26.69
CA ALA A 249 8.04 -30.69 -27.70
C ALA A 249 7.15 -31.94 -27.79
N LEU A 250 5.92 -31.81 -27.29
CA LEU A 250 4.95 -32.90 -27.26
C LEU A 250 3.55 -32.36 -27.57
N ILE A 251 2.90 -32.97 -28.56
CA ILE A 251 1.51 -32.69 -28.91
C ILE A 251 0.66 -33.84 -28.35
N PRO A 252 -0.32 -33.57 -27.47
CA PRO A 252 -1.17 -34.60 -26.89
C PRO A 252 -1.85 -35.48 -27.95
N GLY A 253 -1.83 -36.79 -27.76
CA GLY A 253 -2.49 -37.76 -28.65
C GLY A 253 -1.78 -38.05 -29.98
N LYS A 254 -0.65 -37.37 -30.27
CA LYS A 254 0.20 -37.65 -31.43
C LYS A 254 1.58 -38.12 -30.98
N LYS A 255 2.34 -38.69 -31.92
CA LYS A 255 3.78 -38.91 -31.71
C LYS A 255 4.48 -37.55 -31.58
N ALA A 256 5.54 -37.52 -30.77
CA ALA A 256 6.39 -36.35 -30.66
C ALA A 256 7.01 -36.02 -32.04
N PRO A 257 7.06 -34.73 -32.44
CA PRO A 257 7.69 -34.36 -33.70
C PRO A 257 9.20 -34.60 -33.62
N VAL A 258 9.77 -35.16 -34.68
CA VAL A 258 11.23 -35.28 -34.79
C VAL A 258 11.77 -33.91 -35.21
N LEU A 259 12.45 -33.24 -34.28
CA LEU A 259 12.97 -31.89 -34.44
C LEU A 259 14.49 -31.83 -34.62
N PHE A 260 15.16 -32.96 -34.45
CA PHE A 260 16.62 -33.03 -34.50
C PHE A 260 17.05 -34.28 -35.25
N SER A 261 17.63 -34.06 -36.42
CA SER A 261 18.20 -35.15 -37.21
C SER A 261 19.51 -35.65 -36.59
N LYS A 262 19.91 -36.86 -36.97
CA LYS A 262 21.19 -37.45 -36.56
C LYS A 262 22.37 -36.52 -36.90
N GLU A 263 22.35 -35.87 -38.07
CA GLU A 263 23.41 -34.95 -38.51
C GLU A 263 23.49 -33.70 -37.65
N MET A 264 22.35 -33.14 -37.21
CA MET A 264 22.34 -31.99 -36.30
C MET A 264 22.96 -32.33 -34.95
N ILE A 265 22.61 -33.49 -34.40
CA ILE A 265 23.14 -33.93 -33.09
C ILE A 265 24.63 -34.25 -33.19
N GLU A 266 25.07 -34.95 -34.23
CA GLU A 266 26.49 -35.24 -34.44
C GLU A 266 27.35 -33.99 -34.70
N SER A 267 26.74 -32.84 -34.99
CA SER A 267 27.44 -31.54 -35.11
C SER A 267 27.69 -30.82 -33.79
N MET A 268 27.12 -31.31 -32.68
CA MET A 268 27.35 -30.76 -31.34
C MET A 268 28.79 -31.01 -30.87
N LYS A 269 29.24 -30.24 -29.88
CA LYS A 269 30.57 -30.43 -29.28
C LYS A 269 30.65 -31.79 -28.57
N GLU A 270 31.82 -32.43 -28.62
CA GLU A 270 32.08 -33.63 -27.83
C GLU A 270 31.89 -33.34 -26.33
N GLY A 271 31.26 -34.27 -25.60
CA GLY A 271 30.89 -34.11 -24.19
C GLY A 271 29.57 -33.35 -23.96
N SER A 272 28.84 -32.96 -25.02
CA SER A 272 27.51 -32.36 -24.90
C SER A 272 26.48 -33.37 -24.36
N VAL A 273 25.39 -32.85 -23.79
CA VAL A 273 24.29 -33.67 -23.26
C VAL A 273 22.97 -33.33 -23.93
N VAL A 274 22.25 -34.35 -24.37
CA VAL A 274 20.91 -34.22 -24.96
C VAL A 274 19.91 -34.94 -24.06
N VAL A 275 18.84 -34.25 -23.67
CA VAL A 275 17.77 -34.79 -22.82
C VAL A 275 16.44 -34.74 -23.57
N ASP A 276 15.82 -35.90 -23.75
CA ASP A 276 14.55 -36.04 -24.45
C ASP A 276 13.41 -36.31 -23.45
N LEU A 277 12.63 -35.27 -23.15
CA LEU A 277 11.45 -35.42 -22.28
C LEU A 277 10.24 -36.02 -23.01
N ALA A 278 10.30 -36.15 -24.34
CA ALA A 278 9.21 -36.69 -25.17
C ALA A 278 9.45 -38.16 -25.57
N ALA A 279 10.47 -38.83 -25.00
CA ALA A 279 10.86 -40.19 -25.35
C ALA A 279 9.73 -41.23 -25.22
N GLU A 280 8.78 -41.04 -24.29
CA GLU A 280 7.62 -41.93 -24.11
C GLU A 280 6.68 -41.91 -25.32
N ALA A 281 6.59 -40.79 -26.03
CA ALA A 281 5.71 -40.59 -27.18
C ALA A 281 6.44 -40.65 -28.53
N GLY A 282 7.64 -41.25 -28.57
CA GLY A 282 8.45 -41.42 -29.78
C GLY A 282 9.76 -40.63 -29.80
N GLY A 283 9.87 -39.57 -28.99
CA GLY A 283 11.07 -38.73 -28.87
C GLY A 283 11.19 -37.63 -29.93
N ASN A 284 11.95 -36.59 -29.61
CA ASN A 284 12.22 -35.47 -30.52
C ASN A 284 13.50 -35.65 -31.36
N PHE A 285 14.32 -36.66 -31.05
CA PHE A 285 15.59 -36.94 -31.73
C PHE A 285 15.52 -38.26 -32.49
N GLU A 286 16.06 -38.32 -33.70
CA GLU A 286 16.22 -39.57 -34.45
C GLU A 286 17.09 -40.61 -33.72
N THR A 287 17.96 -40.14 -32.82
CA THR A 287 18.90 -40.96 -32.04
C THR A 287 18.36 -41.34 -30.66
N THR A 288 17.14 -40.97 -30.27
CA THR A 288 16.63 -41.34 -28.94
C THR A 288 16.41 -42.86 -28.83
N LYS A 289 16.94 -43.45 -27.75
CA LYS A 289 16.59 -44.81 -27.31
C LYS A 289 15.78 -44.72 -26.02
N PRO A 290 14.44 -44.87 -26.08
CA PRO A 290 13.59 -44.71 -24.92
C PRO A 290 13.99 -45.63 -23.75
N GLY A 291 14.13 -45.07 -22.56
CA GLY A 291 14.53 -45.77 -21.34
C GLY A 291 16.04 -45.91 -21.13
N GLU A 292 16.86 -45.57 -22.12
CA GLU A 292 18.31 -45.73 -22.05
C GLU A 292 19.04 -44.40 -21.82
N LEU A 293 20.20 -44.50 -21.16
CA LEU A 293 21.25 -43.49 -21.17
C LEU A 293 22.45 -44.10 -21.87
N TYR A 294 22.87 -43.48 -22.97
CA TYR A 294 23.99 -44.00 -23.75
C TYR A 294 24.78 -42.87 -24.41
N VAL A 295 26.01 -43.17 -24.81
CA VAL A 295 26.88 -42.21 -25.49
C VAL A 295 26.89 -42.54 -26.98
N HIS A 296 26.56 -41.55 -27.80
CA HIS A 296 26.61 -41.62 -29.26
C HIS A 296 27.65 -40.62 -29.77
N LYS A 297 28.77 -41.12 -30.33
CA LYS A 297 29.88 -40.29 -30.85
C LYS A 297 30.31 -39.15 -29.90
N GLY A 298 30.44 -39.46 -28.61
CA GLY A 298 30.87 -38.51 -27.59
C GLY A 298 29.76 -37.58 -27.04
N ILE A 299 28.53 -37.69 -27.52
CA ILE A 299 27.36 -36.95 -27.01
C ILE A 299 26.50 -37.88 -26.15
N THR A 300 26.24 -37.48 -24.90
CA THR A 300 25.43 -38.29 -23.97
C THR A 300 23.95 -38.05 -24.23
N HIS A 301 23.22 -39.12 -24.52
CA HIS A 301 21.77 -39.10 -24.71
C HIS A 301 21.07 -39.61 -23.45
N ILE A 302 20.12 -38.83 -22.94
CA ILE A 302 19.29 -39.18 -21.79
C ILE A 302 17.84 -39.29 -22.29
N GLY A 303 17.39 -40.52 -22.52
CA GLY A 303 16.05 -40.84 -23.05
C GLY A 303 15.13 -41.50 -22.03
N TYR A 304 15.33 -41.28 -20.72
CA TYR A 304 14.51 -41.91 -19.69
C TYR A 304 13.03 -41.54 -19.81
N THR A 305 12.16 -42.55 -19.77
CA THR A 305 10.70 -42.39 -19.85
C THR A 305 10.03 -42.27 -18.48
N ASP A 306 10.81 -42.39 -17.40
CA ASP A 306 10.32 -42.50 -16.03
C ASP A 306 10.86 -41.39 -15.11
N LEU A 307 11.22 -40.22 -15.65
CA LEU A 307 11.94 -39.18 -14.91
C LEU A 307 11.37 -38.80 -13.52
N PRO A 308 10.05 -38.65 -13.32
CA PRO A 308 9.49 -38.37 -12.00
C PRO A 308 9.78 -39.47 -10.96
N SER A 309 9.93 -40.73 -11.38
CA SER A 309 10.25 -41.87 -10.50
C SER A 309 11.60 -41.67 -9.80
N ARG A 310 12.53 -40.97 -10.45
CA ARG A 310 13.90 -40.69 -9.97
C ARG A 310 13.94 -39.55 -8.94
N MET A 311 12.78 -38.95 -8.66
CA MET A 311 12.52 -38.05 -7.54
C MET A 311 11.24 -38.48 -6.82
N ALA A 312 11.11 -39.79 -6.56
CA ALA A 312 9.92 -40.43 -6.02
C ALA A 312 9.31 -39.70 -4.80
N THR A 313 10.12 -39.23 -3.84
CA THR A 313 9.62 -38.49 -2.68
C THR A 313 8.79 -37.26 -3.08
N GLN A 314 9.37 -36.39 -3.93
CA GLN A 314 8.70 -35.17 -4.39
C GLN A 314 7.48 -35.50 -5.26
N ALA A 315 7.61 -36.50 -6.14
CA ALA A 315 6.53 -36.96 -7.01
C ALA A 315 5.34 -37.48 -6.20
N SER A 316 5.59 -38.33 -5.21
CA SER A 316 4.57 -38.87 -4.32
C SER A 316 3.89 -37.78 -3.50
N THR A 317 4.64 -36.82 -2.95
CA THR A 317 4.07 -35.70 -2.18
C THR A 317 3.16 -34.83 -3.05
N LEU A 318 3.61 -34.41 -4.23
CA LEU A 318 2.80 -33.56 -5.13
C LEU A 318 1.59 -34.32 -5.67
N TYR A 319 1.75 -35.57 -6.10
CA TYR A 319 0.63 -36.38 -6.57
C TYR A 319 -0.42 -36.63 -5.47
N SER A 320 0.03 -36.89 -4.24
CA SER A 320 -0.85 -36.97 -3.07
C SER A 320 -1.60 -35.66 -2.85
N ASN A 321 -0.92 -34.52 -2.89
CA ASN A 321 -1.55 -33.21 -2.73
C ASN A 321 -2.62 -32.96 -3.81
N ASN A 322 -2.36 -33.35 -5.06
CA ASN A 322 -3.33 -33.23 -6.15
C ASN A 322 -4.58 -34.05 -5.87
N ILE A 323 -4.42 -35.33 -5.49
CA ILE A 323 -5.56 -36.20 -5.15
C ILE A 323 -6.33 -35.64 -3.95
N THR A 324 -5.65 -35.23 -2.88
CA THR A 324 -6.31 -34.67 -1.68
C THR A 324 -7.11 -33.42 -2.02
N LYS A 325 -6.55 -32.50 -2.83
CA LYS A 325 -7.23 -31.29 -3.25
C LYS A 325 -8.39 -31.58 -4.20
N LEU A 326 -8.25 -32.53 -5.12
CA LEU A 326 -9.34 -32.98 -5.98
C LEU A 326 -10.50 -33.53 -5.16
N LEU A 327 -10.23 -34.45 -4.23
CA LEU A 327 -11.25 -35.04 -3.36
C LEU A 327 -11.99 -33.99 -2.53
N LYS A 328 -11.25 -33.02 -1.97
CA LYS A 328 -11.81 -31.89 -1.23
C LYS A 328 -12.66 -30.97 -2.12
N ALA A 329 -12.32 -30.84 -3.39
CA ALA A 329 -13.01 -29.97 -4.35
C ALA A 329 -14.29 -30.61 -4.92
N ILE A 330 -14.25 -31.89 -5.28
CA ILE A 330 -15.41 -32.58 -5.90
C ILE A 330 -16.52 -32.91 -4.88
N SER A 331 -16.16 -32.99 -3.60
CA SER A 331 -17.10 -33.26 -2.50
C SER A 331 -16.78 -32.35 -1.31
N PRO A 332 -17.24 -31.09 -1.31
CA PRO A 332 -16.94 -30.14 -0.26
C PRO A 332 -17.71 -30.37 1.05
N ASP A 333 -18.71 -31.27 1.05
CA ASP A 333 -19.48 -31.64 2.24
C ASP A 333 -18.62 -32.38 3.27
N LYS A 334 -18.85 -32.10 4.56
CA LYS A 334 -18.02 -32.65 5.66
C LYS A 334 -18.33 -34.09 5.99
N ASP A 335 -19.59 -34.50 5.82
CA ASP A 335 -20.11 -35.78 6.34
C ASP A 335 -20.37 -36.79 5.21
N ASN A 336 -20.60 -36.31 3.99
CA ASN A 336 -20.94 -37.13 2.82
C ASN A 336 -19.94 -36.97 1.69
N PHE A 337 -19.39 -38.08 1.22
CA PHE A 337 -18.63 -38.12 -0.03
C PHE A 337 -19.58 -38.32 -1.21
N HIS A 338 -19.89 -37.24 -1.94
CA HIS A 338 -20.79 -37.25 -3.09
C HIS A 338 -20.32 -36.24 -4.14
N PHE A 339 -20.34 -36.66 -5.41
CA PHE A 339 -20.12 -35.79 -6.56
C PHE A 339 -21.14 -36.12 -7.65
N GLU A 340 -21.68 -35.09 -8.29
CA GLU A 340 -22.69 -35.23 -9.32
C GLU A 340 -22.05 -35.12 -10.70
N VAL A 341 -22.23 -36.14 -11.54
CA VAL A 341 -21.75 -36.14 -12.93
C VAL A 341 -22.90 -35.68 -13.83
N LYS A 342 -22.75 -34.50 -14.45
CA LYS A 342 -23.72 -33.92 -15.40
C LYS A 342 -23.11 -33.91 -16.80
N ASP A 343 -23.92 -34.22 -17.81
CA ASP A 343 -23.53 -34.05 -19.22
C ASP A 343 -23.79 -32.63 -19.74
N ASP A 344 -24.57 -31.84 -18.99
CA ASP A 344 -24.74 -30.41 -19.22
C ASP A 344 -23.88 -29.61 -18.23
N PHE A 345 -22.91 -28.86 -18.74
CA PHE A 345 -21.95 -28.10 -17.93
C PHE A 345 -21.39 -26.88 -18.65
N ASP A 346 -21.13 -25.83 -17.87
CA ASP A 346 -20.49 -24.60 -18.33
C ASP A 346 -18.96 -24.67 -18.20
N PHE A 347 -18.26 -24.07 -19.16
CA PHE A 347 -16.81 -23.96 -19.14
C PHE A 347 -16.32 -23.26 -17.85
N GLY A 348 -15.24 -23.80 -17.25
CA GLY A 348 -14.61 -23.22 -16.05
C GLY A 348 -15.32 -23.50 -14.72
N THR A 349 -16.44 -24.22 -14.70
CA THR A 349 -17.15 -24.61 -13.48
C THR A 349 -16.68 -25.97 -12.92
N MET A 350 -17.03 -26.30 -11.67
CA MET A 350 -16.68 -27.59 -11.07
C MET A 350 -17.33 -28.77 -11.81
N SER A 351 -18.51 -28.61 -12.40
CA SER A 351 -19.16 -29.65 -13.20
C SER A 351 -18.35 -30.02 -14.44
N HIS A 352 -17.69 -29.04 -15.08
CA HIS A 352 -16.75 -29.29 -16.17
C HIS A 352 -15.56 -30.13 -15.71
N VAL A 353 -15.01 -29.84 -14.52
CA VAL A 353 -13.91 -30.62 -13.92
C VAL A 353 -14.36 -32.05 -13.63
N ILE A 354 -15.49 -32.24 -12.96
CA ILE A 354 -16.02 -33.56 -12.62
C ILE A 354 -16.27 -34.40 -13.88
N ARG A 355 -16.96 -33.83 -14.88
CA ARG A 355 -17.33 -34.56 -16.10
C ARG A 355 -16.13 -34.90 -16.98
N GLY A 356 -15.11 -34.04 -17.02
CA GLY A 356 -13.84 -34.34 -17.70
C GLY A 356 -13.04 -35.43 -16.98
N THR A 357 -13.02 -35.39 -15.65
CA THR A 357 -12.23 -36.34 -14.83
C THR A 357 -12.85 -37.74 -14.79
N VAL A 358 -14.17 -37.87 -14.74
CA VAL A 358 -14.85 -39.17 -14.68
C VAL A 358 -14.97 -39.77 -16.09
N VAL A 359 -14.22 -40.85 -16.34
CA VAL A 359 -14.21 -41.55 -17.63
C VAL A 359 -15.16 -42.75 -17.67
N MET A 360 -15.52 -43.28 -16.50
CA MET A 360 -16.46 -44.39 -16.35
C MET A 360 -17.29 -44.21 -15.08
N LYS A 361 -18.59 -44.47 -15.16
CA LYS A 361 -19.52 -44.44 -14.03
C LYS A 361 -20.34 -45.71 -14.00
N ASP A 362 -20.26 -46.46 -12.90
CA ASP A 362 -20.98 -47.73 -12.67
C ASP A 362 -20.82 -48.75 -13.81
N GLY A 363 -19.63 -48.79 -14.42
CA GLY A 363 -19.30 -49.63 -15.58
C GLY A 363 -19.60 -49.03 -16.96
N ASN A 364 -20.40 -47.97 -17.03
CA ASN A 364 -20.67 -47.27 -18.29
C ASN A 364 -19.53 -46.31 -18.62
N VAL A 365 -18.86 -46.54 -19.75
CA VAL A 365 -17.81 -45.65 -20.25
C VAL A 365 -18.48 -44.38 -20.78
N ILE A 366 -18.07 -43.24 -20.23
CA ILE A 366 -18.58 -41.90 -20.61
C ILE A 366 -17.48 -41.01 -21.22
N PHE A 367 -16.38 -41.62 -21.64
CA PHE A 367 -15.32 -41.00 -22.42
C PHE A 367 -15.61 -41.11 -23.94
N PRO A 368 -15.32 -40.09 -24.75
CA PRO A 368 -14.82 -38.75 -24.39
C PRO A 368 -15.90 -37.83 -23.81
N ALA A 369 -15.48 -36.83 -23.04
CA ALA A 369 -16.39 -35.81 -22.51
C ALA A 369 -16.92 -34.90 -23.65
N PRO A 370 -18.19 -34.46 -23.61
CA PRO A 370 -18.72 -33.53 -24.60
C PRO A 370 -18.10 -32.13 -24.42
N THR A 371 -18.27 -31.27 -25.41
CA THR A 371 -17.77 -29.90 -25.36
C THR A 371 -18.59 -29.05 -24.36
N PRO A 372 -17.95 -28.29 -23.45
CA PRO A 372 -18.66 -27.43 -22.50
C PRO A 372 -19.44 -26.30 -23.18
N LYS A 373 -20.50 -25.82 -22.51
CA LYS A 373 -21.22 -24.61 -22.90
C LYS A 373 -20.38 -23.37 -22.64
N ASN A 374 -20.62 -22.33 -23.44
CA ASN A 374 -20.07 -20.98 -23.23
C ASN A 374 -18.54 -20.92 -23.19
N ILE A 375 -17.85 -21.72 -24.02
CA ILE A 375 -16.40 -21.56 -24.23
C ILE A 375 -16.14 -20.11 -24.66
N PRO A 376 -15.32 -19.35 -23.93
CA PRO A 376 -14.96 -17.99 -24.32
C PRO A 376 -14.32 -18.05 -25.72
N LYS A 377 -14.98 -17.46 -26.73
CA LYS A 377 -14.46 -17.45 -28.11
C LYS A 377 -13.22 -16.56 -28.25
N GLU A 378 -13.11 -15.56 -27.38
CA GLU A 378 -11.97 -14.66 -27.20
C GLU A 378 -11.85 -14.32 -25.71
N ALA A 379 -10.63 -14.11 -25.22
CA ALA A 379 -10.44 -13.53 -23.90
C ALA A 379 -11.00 -12.09 -23.94
N PRO A 380 -11.92 -11.70 -23.03
CA PRO A 380 -12.39 -10.32 -22.98
C PRO A 380 -11.19 -9.38 -22.85
N ALA A 381 -11.21 -8.26 -23.57
CA ALA A 381 -10.15 -7.27 -23.51
C ALA A 381 -9.93 -6.86 -22.05
N LYS A 382 -8.71 -7.06 -21.54
CA LYS A 382 -8.35 -6.71 -20.18
C LYS A 382 -8.61 -5.21 -20.00
N GLN A 383 -9.45 -4.86 -19.03
CA GLN A 383 -9.70 -3.46 -18.72
C GLN A 383 -8.38 -2.78 -18.35
N LYS A 384 -8.12 -1.62 -18.96
CA LYS A 384 -6.94 -0.82 -18.66
C LYS A 384 -6.96 -0.38 -17.21
N THR A 385 -5.79 -0.42 -16.59
CA THR A 385 -5.55 0.11 -15.24
C THR A 385 -5.74 1.63 -15.22
N VAL A 386 -5.92 2.20 -14.03
CA VAL A 386 -6.05 3.66 -13.88
C VAL A 386 -4.82 4.39 -14.43
N ALA A 387 -3.62 3.86 -14.17
CA ALA A 387 -2.36 4.46 -14.62
C ALA A 387 -2.23 4.50 -16.15
N GLU A 388 -2.70 3.46 -16.86
CA GLU A 388 -2.70 3.44 -18.33
C GLU A 388 -3.64 4.50 -18.91
N LEU A 389 -4.82 4.70 -18.32
CA LEU A 389 -5.77 5.73 -18.74
C LEU A 389 -5.22 7.14 -18.46
N GLU A 390 -4.52 7.33 -17.34
CA GLU A 390 -3.85 8.60 -17.04
C GLU A 390 -2.69 8.88 -17.99
N ALA A 391 -1.92 7.85 -18.38
CA ALA A 391 -0.85 7.99 -19.36
C ALA A 391 -1.38 8.42 -20.74
N GLU A 392 -2.53 7.88 -21.17
CA GLU A 392 -3.21 8.32 -22.40
C GLU A 392 -3.65 9.78 -22.29
N LYS A 393 -4.27 10.17 -21.17
CA LYS A 393 -4.69 11.56 -20.93
C LYS A 393 -3.48 12.51 -20.93
N ALA A 394 -2.37 12.12 -20.32
CA ALA A 394 -1.13 12.90 -20.32
C ALA A 394 -0.53 13.03 -21.74
N GLY A 395 -0.60 11.95 -22.54
CA GLY A 395 -0.12 11.93 -23.93
C GLY A 395 -0.91 12.82 -24.89
N THR A 396 -2.18 13.14 -24.59
CA THR A 396 -3.00 14.04 -25.43
C THR A 396 -2.61 15.52 -25.34
N VAL A 397 -1.88 15.93 -24.30
CA VAL A 397 -1.54 17.34 -24.09
C VAL A 397 -0.31 17.71 -24.91
N SER A 398 -0.51 18.51 -25.96
CA SER A 398 0.60 18.96 -26.82
C SER A 398 1.64 19.80 -26.07
N MET A 399 2.90 19.72 -26.49
CA MET A 399 4.01 20.50 -25.92
C MET A 399 3.77 22.01 -26.04
N TYR A 400 3.10 22.45 -27.12
CA TYR A 400 2.65 23.84 -27.30
C TYR A 400 1.72 24.27 -26.16
N THR A 401 0.67 23.50 -25.87
CA THR A 401 -0.29 23.82 -24.80
C THR A 401 0.38 23.87 -23.43
N LYS A 402 1.32 22.96 -23.16
CA LYS A 402 2.11 22.96 -21.92
C LYS A 402 2.96 24.22 -21.78
N THR A 403 3.65 24.60 -22.87
CA THR A 403 4.49 25.81 -22.93
C THR A 403 3.64 27.07 -22.77
N LEU A 404 2.51 27.16 -23.48
CA LEU A 404 1.58 28.28 -23.39
C LEU A 404 1.01 28.44 -21.98
N ARG A 405 0.55 27.36 -21.34
CA ARG A 405 0.06 27.41 -19.95
C ARG A 405 1.14 27.92 -19.00
N THR A 406 2.37 27.44 -19.15
CA THR A 406 3.50 27.86 -18.32
C THR A 406 3.79 29.34 -18.51
N ALA A 407 3.94 29.80 -19.76
CA ALA A 407 4.16 31.20 -20.08
C ALA A 407 3.03 32.10 -19.56
N SER A 408 1.77 31.68 -19.69
CA SER A 408 0.62 32.42 -19.17
C SER A 408 0.63 32.57 -17.65
N VAL A 409 1.00 31.51 -16.91
CA VAL A 409 1.11 31.57 -15.45
C VAL A 409 2.20 32.55 -15.00
N TYR A 410 3.39 32.51 -15.63
CA TYR A 410 4.46 33.46 -15.31
C TYR A 410 4.09 34.90 -15.69
N SER A 411 3.50 35.12 -16.87
CA SER A 411 3.03 36.45 -17.28
C SER A 411 1.97 37.01 -16.33
N ALA A 412 1.05 36.18 -15.86
CA ALA A 412 0.05 36.58 -14.86
C ALA A 412 0.70 36.95 -13.51
N GLY A 413 1.67 36.15 -13.05
CA GLY A 413 2.44 36.43 -11.83
C GLY A 413 3.22 37.75 -11.91
N LEU A 414 3.97 37.97 -12.99
CA LEU A 414 4.72 39.21 -13.23
C LEU A 414 3.80 40.43 -13.33
N THR A 415 2.66 40.30 -14.02
CA THR A 415 1.65 41.37 -14.11
C THR A 415 1.04 41.67 -12.74
N GLY A 416 0.78 40.63 -11.92
CA GLY A 416 0.32 40.80 -10.55
C GLY A 416 1.33 41.59 -9.69
N MET A 417 2.63 41.30 -9.83
CA MET A 417 3.69 42.06 -9.15
C MET A 417 3.72 43.53 -9.58
N LEU A 418 3.59 43.81 -10.88
CA LEU A 418 3.48 45.18 -11.38
C LEU A 418 2.24 45.89 -10.80
N GLY A 419 1.11 45.20 -10.72
CA GLY A 419 -0.11 45.70 -10.08
C GLY A 419 0.11 46.10 -8.62
N LEU A 420 0.76 45.24 -7.83
CA LEU A 420 1.13 45.57 -6.44
C LEU A 420 2.06 46.79 -6.35
N GLY A 421 3.00 46.93 -7.29
CA GLY A 421 3.87 48.11 -7.37
C GLY A 421 3.11 49.40 -7.68
N ILE A 422 2.10 49.34 -8.54
CA ILE A 422 1.27 50.51 -8.91
C ILE A 422 0.41 50.98 -7.73
N VAL A 423 -0.12 50.06 -6.92
CA VAL A 423 -1.01 50.39 -5.78
C VAL A 423 -0.25 50.65 -4.48
N ALA A 424 1.08 50.62 -4.50
CA ALA A 424 1.91 50.83 -3.31
C ALA A 424 1.76 52.27 -2.78
N PRO A 425 1.27 52.48 -1.55
CA PRO A 425 1.06 53.83 -1.01
C PRO A 425 2.38 54.46 -0.52
N ASN A 426 3.36 53.65 -0.12
CA ASN A 426 4.64 54.11 0.43
C ASN A 426 5.74 53.02 0.26
N LEU A 427 6.96 53.38 0.67
CA LEU A 427 8.11 52.45 0.65
C LEU A 427 7.95 51.28 1.62
N ALA A 428 7.34 51.50 2.79
CA ALA A 428 7.17 50.48 3.82
C ALA A 428 6.35 49.28 3.30
N PHE A 429 5.28 49.55 2.55
CA PHE A 429 4.52 48.51 1.87
C PHE A 429 5.40 47.68 0.92
N SER A 430 6.21 48.33 0.07
CA SER A 430 7.10 47.60 -0.85
C SER A 430 8.15 46.75 -0.13
N GLN A 431 8.70 47.26 0.98
CA GLN A 431 9.63 46.49 1.82
C GLN A 431 8.94 45.27 2.43
N MET A 432 7.73 45.44 2.94
CA MET A 432 6.99 44.35 3.58
C MET A 432 6.50 43.30 2.59
N VAL A 433 6.10 43.70 1.36
CA VAL A 433 5.83 42.75 0.26
C VAL A 433 7.09 41.96 -0.11
N THR A 434 8.26 42.61 -0.09
CA THR A 434 9.54 41.93 -0.35
C THR A 434 9.84 40.90 0.74
N THR A 435 9.74 41.28 2.01
CA THR A 435 9.90 40.37 3.16
C THR A 435 8.90 39.22 3.11
N PHE A 436 7.63 39.50 2.82
CA PHE A 436 6.58 38.49 2.66
C PHE A 436 6.91 37.48 1.56
N GLY A 437 7.33 37.95 0.39
CA GLY A 437 7.72 37.08 -0.72
C GLY A 437 8.90 36.16 -0.39
N LEU A 438 9.95 36.71 0.22
CA LEU A 438 11.12 35.94 0.65
C LEU A 438 10.76 34.94 1.77
N ALA A 439 10.00 35.37 2.77
CA ALA A 439 9.55 34.50 3.86
C ALA A 439 8.64 33.38 3.35
N GLY A 440 7.78 33.65 2.37
CA GLY A 440 6.96 32.63 1.71
C GLY A 440 7.79 31.57 0.99
N ILE A 441 8.86 31.97 0.29
CA ILE A 441 9.79 31.04 -0.36
C ILE A 441 10.56 30.22 0.68
N ILE A 442 11.02 30.84 1.76
CA ILE A 442 11.68 30.16 2.88
C ILE A 442 10.74 29.14 3.51
N GLY A 443 9.50 29.52 3.80
CA GLY A 443 8.49 28.63 4.38
C GLY A 443 8.18 27.45 3.48
N TYR A 444 8.05 27.68 2.16
CA TYR A 444 7.86 26.62 1.18
C TYR A 444 8.95 25.54 1.27
N HIS A 445 10.23 25.94 1.20
CA HIS A 445 11.35 24.99 1.21
C HIS A 445 11.54 24.33 2.58
N THR A 446 11.32 25.07 3.66
CA THR A 446 11.51 24.57 5.02
C THR A 446 10.51 23.45 5.35
N VAL A 447 9.25 23.62 4.95
CA VAL A 447 8.19 22.66 5.26
C VAL A 447 8.32 21.37 4.43
N TRP A 448 8.68 21.47 3.14
CA TRP A 448 8.95 20.27 2.33
C TRP A 448 10.11 19.42 2.87
N GLY A 449 11.03 20.02 3.62
CA GLY A 449 12.13 19.31 4.29
C GLY A 449 11.74 18.61 5.59
N VAL A 450 10.52 18.78 6.11
CA VAL A 450 10.06 18.15 7.36
C VAL A 450 9.83 16.65 7.14
N THR A 451 10.27 15.81 8.08
CA THR A 451 10.00 14.37 8.02
C THR A 451 8.49 14.11 8.10
N PRO A 452 7.87 13.29 7.22
CA PRO A 452 6.43 13.04 7.24
C PRO A 452 5.87 12.55 8.59
N ALA A 453 6.65 11.74 9.31
CA ALA A 453 6.32 11.29 10.67
C ALA A 453 6.18 12.42 11.71
N LEU A 454 6.69 13.63 11.42
CA LEU A 454 6.63 14.82 12.27
C LEU A 454 5.58 15.85 11.83
N HIS A 455 4.69 15.53 10.88
CA HIS A 455 3.64 16.48 10.46
C HIS A 455 2.68 16.90 11.58
N SER A 456 2.39 16.02 12.55
CA SER A 456 1.58 16.38 13.73
C SER A 456 2.32 17.36 14.66
N PRO A 457 3.59 17.11 15.06
CA PRO A 457 4.45 18.10 15.70
C PRO A 457 4.58 19.42 14.93
N LEU A 458 4.73 19.38 13.61
CA LEU A 458 4.78 20.59 12.76
C LEU A 458 3.53 21.45 12.94
N MET A 459 2.33 20.85 12.85
CA MET A 459 1.07 21.56 13.08
C MET A 459 0.97 22.15 14.49
N SER A 460 1.48 21.45 15.50
CA SER A 460 1.50 21.97 16.88
C SER A 460 2.47 23.13 17.05
N VAL A 461 3.65 23.09 16.42
CA VAL A 461 4.62 24.19 16.41
C VAL A 461 4.05 25.41 15.69
N THR A 462 3.43 25.23 14.51
CA THR A 462 2.80 26.36 13.80
C THR A 462 1.69 26.99 14.64
N ASN A 463 0.97 26.20 15.43
CA ASN A 463 -0.07 26.71 16.34
C ASN A 463 0.49 27.44 17.56
N ALA A 464 1.64 27.01 18.07
CA ALA A 464 2.34 27.71 19.14
C ALA A 464 2.83 29.08 18.66
N ILE A 465 3.46 29.11 17.48
CA ILE A 465 4.04 30.31 16.89
C ILE A 465 2.94 31.26 16.39
N SER A 466 1.80 30.75 15.89
CA SER A 466 0.67 31.60 15.47
C SER A 466 0.05 32.39 16.61
N GLY A 467 0.29 32.01 17.87
CA GLY A 467 -0.03 32.83 19.04
C GLY A 467 0.72 34.17 19.09
N LEU A 468 1.62 34.45 18.15
CA LEU A 468 2.23 35.78 17.97
C LEU A 468 1.24 36.87 17.53
N THR A 469 -0.04 36.56 17.28
CA THR A 469 -1.11 37.58 17.30
C THR A 469 -1.15 38.38 18.62
N ALA A 470 -0.54 37.88 19.69
CA ALA A 470 -0.27 38.65 20.91
C ALA A 470 0.57 39.92 20.65
N VAL A 471 1.46 39.92 19.66
CA VAL A 471 2.26 41.10 19.28
C VAL A 471 1.36 42.24 18.82
N GLY A 472 0.36 41.97 17.97
CA GLY A 472 -0.59 42.99 17.54
C GLY A 472 -1.55 43.42 18.64
N GLY A 473 -2.00 42.46 19.47
CA GLY A 473 -2.74 42.77 20.69
C GLY A 473 -1.99 43.71 21.63
N LEU A 474 -0.70 43.47 21.89
CA LEU A 474 0.11 44.32 22.76
C LEU A 474 0.35 45.71 22.17
N ALA A 475 0.55 45.82 20.86
CA ALA A 475 0.76 47.11 20.18
C ALA A 475 -0.45 48.06 20.30
N LEU A 476 -1.67 47.51 20.37
CA LEU A 476 -2.92 48.26 20.49
C LEU A 476 -3.45 48.36 21.92
N MET A 477 -2.78 47.71 22.88
CA MET A 477 -3.17 47.69 24.28
C MET A 477 -2.64 48.95 24.99
N GLY A 478 -3.53 49.70 25.63
CA GLY A 478 -3.19 50.96 26.29
C GLY A 478 -4.13 51.26 27.46
N GLY A 479 -3.98 52.44 28.07
CA GLY A 479 -4.69 52.82 29.28
C GLY A 479 -3.80 52.69 30.51
N HIS A 480 -4.32 52.08 31.58
CA HIS A 480 -3.61 51.89 32.84
C HIS A 480 -3.69 50.42 33.26
N PHE A 481 -3.98 50.13 34.53
CA PHE A 481 -4.22 48.75 34.98
C PHE A 481 -5.48 48.12 34.34
N TYR A 482 -6.46 48.96 33.96
CA TYR A 482 -7.66 48.56 33.24
C TYR A 482 -7.76 49.28 31.89
N PRO A 483 -8.37 48.65 30.86
CA PRO A 483 -8.65 49.32 29.60
C PRO A 483 -9.52 50.57 29.81
N SER A 484 -9.21 51.64 29.09
CA SER A 484 -9.98 52.90 29.10
C SER A 484 -10.94 53.02 27.92
N THR A 485 -10.66 52.35 26.80
CA THR A 485 -11.50 52.35 25.59
C THR A 485 -11.88 50.94 25.15
N THR A 486 -12.88 50.84 24.27
CA THR A 486 -13.29 49.56 23.68
C THR A 486 -12.14 48.91 22.89
N SER A 487 -11.38 49.68 22.10
CA SER A 487 -10.24 49.14 21.34
C SER A 487 -9.20 48.50 22.27
N GLN A 488 -8.85 49.15 23.37
CA GLN A 488 -7.93 48.61 24.37
C GLN A 488 -8.47 47.32 25.02
N SER A 489 -9.79 47.19 25.13
CA SER A 489 -10.44 45.97 25.65
C SER A 489 -10.37 44.82 24.63
N LEU A 490 -10.58 45.11 23.34
CA LEU A 490 -10.42 44.14 22.25
C LEU A 490 -8.96 43.66 22.16
N ALA A 491 -8.00 44.59 22.26
CA ALA A 491 -6.57 44.30 22.26
C ALA A 491 -6.14 43.43 23.47
N ALA A 492 -6.68 43.70 24.66
CA ALA A 492 -6.46 42.87 25.84
C ALA A 492 -7.03 41.45 25.66
N LEU A 493 -8.21 41.31 25.06
CA LEU A 493 -8.80 40.01 24.76
C LEU A 493 -7.99 39.24 23.71
N ALA A 494 -7.53 39.90 22.65
CA ALA A 494 -6.65 39.32 21.64
C ALA A 494 -5.34 38.81 22.28
N THR A 495 -4.71 39.60 23.14
CA THR A 495 -3.49 39.22 23.88
C THR A 495 -3.73 38.00 24.79
N PHE A 496 -4.86 37.98 25.50
CA PHE A 496 -5.23 36.87 26.38
C PHE A 496 -5.39 35.55 25.61
N ILE A 497 -6.21 35.52 24.55
CA ILE A 497 -6.45 34.28 23.78
C ILE A 497 -5.21 33.82 23.00
N SER A 498 -4.40 34.77 22.53
CA SER A 498 -3.13 34.48 21.86
C SER A 498 -2.15 33.77 22.81
N SER A 499 -2.11 34.20 24.08
CA SER A 499 -1.27 33.58 25.10
C SER A 499 -1.71 32.15 25.47
N VAL A 500 -3.01 31.83 25.33
CA VAL A 500 -3.52 30.45 25.44
C VAL A 500 -2.88 29.57 24.37
N ASN A 501 -2.82 30.05 23.11
CA ASN A 501 -2.22 29.32 21.99
C ASN A 501 -0.71 29.13 22.17
N ILE A 502 0.03 30.16 22.57
CA ILE A 502 1.49 30.07 22.80
C ILE A 502 1.80 28.94 23.78
N ALA A 503 1.24 29.03 24.99
CA ALA A 503 1.60 28.10 26.06
C ALA A 503 1.04 26.69 25.81
N GLY A 504 -0.17 26.60 25.25
CA GLY A 504 -0.79 25.33 24.89
C GLY A 504 -0.02 24.61 23.79
N GLY A 505 0.32 25.30 22.70
CA GLY A 505 1.02 24.74 21.55
C GLY A 505 2.43 24.25 21.90
N PHE A 506 3.22 25.02 22.65
CA PHE A 506 4.57 24.60 23.03
C PHE A 506 4.57 23.37 23.95
N LEU A 507 3.64 23.29 24.91
CA LEU A 507 3.56 22.15 25.81
C LEU A 507 3.13 20.87 25.08
N VAL A 508 2.16 20.96 24.16
CA VAL A 508 1.72 19.81 23.36
C VAL A 508 2.83 19.35 22.41
N THR A 509 3.54 20.30 21.79
CA THR A 509 4.72 19.99 20.95
C THR A 509 5.76 19.21 21.75
N GLN A 510 6.14 19.73 22.92
CA GLN A 510 7.13 19.06 23.77
C GLN A 510 6.70 17.64 24.13
N ARG A 511 5.45 17.46 24.57
CA ARG A 511 4.89 16.14 24.91
C ARG A 511 4.98 15.16 23.75
N MET A 512 4.63 15.57 22.54
CA MET A 512 4.69 14.69 21.37
C MET A 512 6.12 14.32 20.99
N LEU A 513 7.03 15.30 20.98
CA LEU A 513 8.43 15.06 20.63
C LEU A 513 9.12 14.13 21.63
N ASP A 514 8.76 14.23 22.91
CA ASP A 514 9.30 13.35 23.96
C ASP A 514 8.82 11.88 23.79
N MET A 515 7.71 11.62 23.09
CA MET A 515 7.24 10.26 22.79
C MET A 515 8.08 9.56 21.73
N PHE A 516 8.75 10.30 20.85
CA PHE A 516 9.65 9.73 19.84
C PHE A 516 11.02 9.36 20.39
N LYS A 517 11.33 9.75 21.63
CA LYS A 517 12.59 9.43 22.29
C LYS A 517 12.66 7.94 22.59
N ARG A 518 13.70 7.27 22.08
CA ARG A 518 13.91 5.85 22.39
C ARG A 518 14.57 5.71 23.76
N PRO A 519 14.24 4.63 24.51
CA PRO A 519 14.93 4.34 25.77
C PRO A 519 16.44 4.12 25.62
N THR A 520 16.91 3.80 24.40
CA THR A 520 18.31 3.54 24.06
C THR A 520 19.05 4.77 23.49
N ASP A 521 18.35 5.90 23.30
CA ASP A 521 19.01 7.12 22.81
C ASP A 521 19.96 7.70 23.87
N PRO A 522 21.07 8.34 23.47
CA PRO A 522 21.96 9.03 24.40
C PRO A 522 21.23 10.10 25.23
N PRO A 523 21.69 10.39 26.46
CA PRO A 523 21.17 11.50 27.25
C PRO A 523 21.30 12.82 26.50
N GLU A 524 20.22 13.59 26.46
CA GLU A 524 20.17 14.92 25.84
C GLU A 524 20.12 16.02 26.92
N TYR A 525 20.71 17.18 26.63
CA TYR A 525 20.89 18.27 27.59
C TYR A 525 20.14 19.53 27.14
N ASN A 526 18.83 19.42 26.92
CA ASN A 526 18.01 20.48 26.34
C ASN A 526 18.02 21.81 27.15
N TYR A 527 18.32 21.77 28.45
CA TYR A 527 18.47 22.98 29.26
C TYR A 527 19.61 23.89 28.79
N LEU A 528 20.59 23.38 28.05
CA LEU A 528 21.67 24.19 27.48
C LEU A 528 21.16 25.20 26.45
N TYR A 529 20.00 24.96 25.83
CA TYR A 529 19.36 25.93 24.94
C TYR A 529 18.82 27.16 25.68
N LEU A 530 18.81 27.17 27.02
CA LEU A 530 18.58 28.39 27.80
C LEU A 530 19.73 29.40 27.64
N LEU A 531 20.94 28.97 27.29
CA LEU A 531 22.08 29.85 27.07
C LEU A 531 21.84 30.86 25.92
N PRO A 532 21.50 30.42 24.69
CA PRO A 532 21.16 31.36 23.62
C PRO A 532 19.88 32.14 23.92
N GLY A 533 18.84 31.51 24.48
CA GLY A 533 17.60 32.21 24.84
C GLY A 533 17.78 33.34 25.85
N GLY A 534 18.52 33.06 26.93
CA GLY A 534 18.86 34.03 27.97
C GLY A 534 19.77 35.14 27.46
N THR A 535 20.74 34.81 26.59
CA THR A 535 21.63 35.82 25.97
C THR A 535 20.87 36.71 25.00
N PHE A 536 19.94 36.15 24.21
CA PHE A 536 19.18 36.89 23.20
C PHE A 536 18.23 37.90 23.86
N VAL A 537 17.38 37.46 24.80
CA VAL A 537 16.43 38.35 25.49
C VAL A 537 17.14 39.22 26.53
N GLY A 538 18.09 38.68 27.29
CA GLY A 538 18.85 39.43 28.29
C GLY A 538 19.76 40.49 27.65
N GLY A 539 20.38 40.17 26.52
CA GLY A 539 21.15 41.12 25.71
C GLY A 539 20.29 42.25 25.17
N TYR A 540 19.06 41.94 24.71
CA TYR A 540 18.08 42.96 24.34
C TYR A 540 17.75 43.91 25.50
N LEU A 541 17.43 43.37 26.67
CA LEU A 541 17.11 44.19 27.86
C LEU A 541 18.29 45.06 28.29
N ALA A 542 19.52 44.55 28.21
CA ALA A 542 20.73 45.32 28.49
C ALA A 542 20.94 46.45 27.48
N ALA A 543 20.70 46.20 26.18
CA ALA A 543 20.76 47.21 25.14
C ALA A 543 19.67 48.28 25.31
N LEU A 544 18.44 47.87 25.63
CA LEU A 544 17.32 48.76 25.92
C LEU A 544 17.63 49.66 27.13
N TYR A 545 18.19 49.10 28.21
CA TYR A 545 18.65 49.87 29.36
C TYR A 545 19.81 50.82 29.01
N GLY A 546 20.67 50.42 28.08
CA GLY A 546 21.73 51.25 27.50
C GLY A 546 21.24 52.35 26.54
N GLY A 547 19.93 52.46 26.30
CA GLY A 547 19.33 53.48 25.44
C GLY A 547 19.34 53.16 23.94
N TYR A 548 19.63 51.91 23.55
CA TYR A 548 19.56 51.46 22.16
C TYR A 548 18.15 50.97 21.81
N ASN A 549 17.73 51.20 20.56
CA ASN A 549 16.50 50.66 19.99
C ASN A 549 16.90 49.66 18.90
N ILE A 550 16.60 48.37 19.11
CA ILE A 550 17.04 47.26 18.24
C ILE A 550 15.88 46.31 17.87
N GLU A 551 14.64 46.78 17.96
CA GLU A 551 13.41 46.01 17.78
C GLU A 551 13.33 45.34 16.40
N GLU A 552 13.66 46.07 15.33
CA GLU A 552 13.66 45.52 13.96
C GLU A 552 14.63 44.35 13.78
N ILE A 553 15.80 44.43 14.41
CA ILE A 553 16.79 43.34 14.39
C ILE A 553 16.34 42.17 15.28
N MET A 554 15.69 42.46 16.41
CA MET A 554 15.06 41.44 17.25
C MET A 554 13.94 40.72 16.53
N TYR A 555 13.15 41.40 15.70
CA TYR A 555 12.12 40.80 14.85
C TYR A 555 12.73 39.88 13.80
N LEU A 556 13.83 40.30 13.15
CA LEU A 556 14.57 39.43 12.24
C LEU A 556 15.10 38.18 12.98
N GLY A 557 15.78 38.36 14.11
CA GLY A 557 16.31 37.24 14.91
C GLY A 557 15.22 36.28 15.39
N SER A 558 14.07 36.82 15.82
CA SER A 558 12.90 36.05 16.22
C SER A 558 12.30 35.27 15.05
N GLY A 559 12.17 35.91 13.88
CA GLY A 559 11.71 35.27 12.65
C GLY A 559 12.63 34.13 12.21
N LEU A 560 13.96 34.32 12.27
CA LEU A 560 14.95 33.27 11.98
C LEU A 560 14.86 32.10 12.98
N CYS A 561 14.64 32.37 14.26
CA CYS A 561 14.40 31.32 15.25
C CYS A 561 13.12 30.54 14.95
N CYS A 562 12.03 31.21 14.55
CA CYS A 562 10.79 30.55 14.13
C CYS A 562 10.97 29.72 12.85
N VAL A 563 11.76 30.18 11.87
CA VAL A 563 12.13 29.38 10.70
C VAL A 563 12.93 28.15 11.12
N GLY A 564 13.92 28.33 12.00
CA GLY A 564 14.71 27.25 12.60
C GLY A 564 13.86 26.27 13.41
N ALA A 565 12.72 26.70 13.95
CA ALA A 565 11.79 25.84 14.66
C ALA A 565 11.18 24.76 13.75
N LEU A 566 10.76 25.16 12.55
CA LEU A 566 10.25 24.24 11.53
C LEU A 566 11.38 23.46 10.88
N GLY A 567 12.50 24.12 10.54
CA GLY A 567 13.66 23.46 9.96
C GLY A 567 14.26 22.38 10.87
N GLY A 568 14.19 22.55 12.19
CA GLY A 568 14.60 21.56 13.17
C GLY A 568 13.77 20.27 13.15
N LEU A 569 12.55 20.29 12.60
CA LEU A 569 11.69 19.11 12.42
C LEU A 569 12.03 18.30 11.16
N SER A 570 13.06 18.69 10.39
CA SER A 570 13.52 17.94 9.22
C SER A 570 14.08 16.57 9.55
N THR A 571 14.59 16.37 10.77
CA THR A 571 15.03 15.06 11.26
C THR A 571 14.60 14.82 12.70
N GLN A 572 14.43 13.56 13.08
CA GLN A 572 14.04 13.20 14.44
C GLN A 572 15.07 13.62 15.50
N GLY A 573 16.36 13.59 15.15
CA GLY A 573 17.45 13.98 16.06
C GLY A 573 17.45 15.47 16.41
N THR A 574 17.02 16.34 15.49
CA THR A 574 16.98 17.80 15.69
C THR A 574 15.62 18.32 16.15
N ALA A 575 14.59 17.48 16.24
CA ALA A 575 13.21 17.92 16.48
C ALA A 575 13.04 18.75 17.76
N ARG A 576 13.76 18.39 18.83
CA ARG A 576 13.70 19.09 20.13
C ARG A 576 14.39 20.46 20.08
N LEU A 577 15.45 20.61 19.28
CA LEU A 577 16.03 21.92 18.97
C LEU A 577 15.00 22.80 18.26
N GLY A 578 14.21 22.23 17.34
CA GLY A 578 13.12 22.95 16.68
C GLY A 578 12.16 23.59 17.68
N ASN A 579 11.68 22.82 18.67
CA ASN A 579 10.81 23.35 19.71
C ASN A 579 11.48 24.47 20.54
N ALA A 580 12.75 24.30 20.91
CA ALA A 580 13.51 25.29 21.66
C ALA A 580 13.70 26.61 20.91
N LEU A 581 14.05 26.56 19.62
CA LEU A 581 14.19 27.74 18.77
C LEU A 581 12.84 28.46 18.60
N GLY A 582 11.73 27.73 18.47
CA GLY A 582 10.40 28.32 18.45
C GLY A 582 10.09 29.11 19.72
N MET A 583 10.40 28.55 20.90
CA MET A 583 10.23 29.25 22.18
C MET A 583 11.10 30.51 22.27
N ILE A 584 12.37 30.44 21.83
CA ILE A 584 13.30 31.59 21.81
C ILE A 584 12.76 32.68 20.88
N GLY A 585 12.28 32.32 19.69
CA GLY A 585 11.72 33.26 18.72
C GLY A 585 10.47 33.97 19.24
N VAL A 586 9.53 33.24 19.83
CA VAL A 586 8.32 33.83 20.42
C VAL A 586 8.66 34.74 21.60
N ALA A 587 9.56 34.30 22.50
CA ALA A 587 9.99 35.12 23.63
C ALA A 587 10.70 36.41 23.19
N GLY A 588 11.59 36.32 22.20
CA GLY A 588 12.28 37.48 21.62
C GLY A 588 11.32 38.48 20.96
N GLY A 589 10.34 37.99 20.20
CA GLY A 589 9.33 38.82 19.55
C GLY A 589 8.45 39.58 20.54
N LEU A 590 7.98 38.90 21.59
CA LEU A 590 7.21 39.53 22.66
C LEU A 590 8.05 40.54 23.45
N ALA A 591 9.29 40.22 23.78
CA ALA A 591 10.20 41.11 24.50
C ALA A 591 10.50 42.39 23.68
N ALA A 592 10.75 42.25 22.37
CA ALA A 592 10.97 43.37 21.47
C ALA A 592 9.76 44.31 21.46
N THR A 593 8.55 43.78 21.25
CA THR A 593 7.32 44.57 21.22
C THR A 593 7.06 45.26 22.57
N LEU A 594 7.18 44.55 23.70
CA LEU A 594 6.99 45.14 25.03
C LEU A 594 8.02 46.24 25.33
N GLY A 595 9.29 46.01 24.98
CA GLY A 595 10.37 46.96 25.24
C GLY A 595 10.28 48.22 24.38
N GLY A 596 9.86 48.07 23.11
CA GLY A 596 9.69 49.19 22.18
C GLY A 596 8.54 50.13 22.58
N LEU A 597 7.46 49.58 23.18
CA LEU A 597 6.30 50.36 23.64
C LEU A 597 6.58 51.19 24.91
N LYS A 598 7.57 50.80 25.72
CA LYS A 598 7.92 51.44 27.01
C LYS A 598 6.67 51.73 27.89
N PRO A 599 5.83 50.71 28.17
CA PRO A 599 4.59 50.91 28.92
C PRO A 599 4.87 51.38 30.35
N ASP A 600 3.96 52.17 30.91
CA ASP A 600 4.00 52.50 32.34
C ASP A 600 3.77 51.24 33.20
N PRO A 601 4.18 51.24 34.48
CA PRO A 601 4.09 50.04 35.33
C PRO A 601 2.68 49.46 35.46
N GLN A 602 1.62 50.27 35.37
CA GLN A 602 0.25 49.80 35.50
C GLN A 602 -0.21 49.09 34.22
N LEU A 603 0.08 49.68 33.05
CA LEU A 603 -0.18 49.05 31.76
C LEU A 603 0.65 47.77 31.57
N LEU A 604 1.92 47.79 31.97
CA LEU A 604 2.77 46.59 31.94
C LEU A 604 2.21 45.47 32.83
N ALA A 605 1.66 45.82 34.00
CA ALA A 605 0.98 44.86 34.86
C ALA A 605 -0.29 44.28 34.21
N GLN A 606 -1.06 45.10 33.48
CA GLN A 606 -2.21 44.64 32.70
C GLN A 606 -1.79 43.67 31.59
N MET A 607 -0.79 44.03 30.78
CA MET A 607 -0.24 43.20 29.70
C MET A 607 0.26 41.86 30.24
N SER A 608 1.07 41.91 31.30
CA SER A 608 1.62 40.72 31.97
C SER A 608 0.52 39.85 32.57
N GLY A 609 -0.50 40.46 33.19
CA GLY A 609 -1.65 39.74 33.76
C GLY A 609 -2.47 39.02 32.68
N ALA A 610 -2.76 39.67 31.56
CA ALA A 610 -3.48 39.05 30.44
C ALA A 610 -2.71 37.86 29.87
N MET A 611 -1.39 38.01 29.64
CA MET A 611 -0.55 36.92 29.14
C MET A 611 -0.42 35.77 30.15
N ALA A 612 -0.23 36.08 31.44
CA ALA A 612 -0.09 35.07 32.49
C ALA A 612 -1.37 34.26 32.67
N MET A 613 -2.55 34.90 32.65
CA MET A 613 -3.84 34.21 32.73
C MET A 613 -4.07 33.31 31.51
N GLY A 614 -3.87 33.85 30.30
CA GLY A 614 -4.01 33.09 29.05
C GLY A 614 -3.04 31.91 29.00
N GLY A 615 -1.77 32.14 29.30
CA GLY A 615 -0.74 31.11 29.34
C GLY A 615 -1.04 30.01 30.36
N THR A 616 -1.53 30.38 31.56
CA THR A 616 -1.92 29.40 32.59
C THR A 616 -3.05 28.49 32.10
N ILE A 617 -4.07 29.05 31.43
CA ILE A 617 -5.16 28.28 30.84
C ILE A 617 -4.64 27.36 29.73
N GLY A 618 -3.78 27.87 28.85
CA GLY A 618 -3.14 27.11 27.78
C GLY A 618 -2.38 25.89 28.31
N LEU A 619 -1.54 26.08 29.33
CA LEU A 619 -0.80 25.00 30.00
C LEU A 619 -1.74 23.99 30.66
N ALA A 620 -2.79 24.44 31.34
CA ALA A 620 -3.75 23.58 32.01
C ALA A 620 -4.50 22.67 31.02
N ILE A 621 -4.93 23.22 29.88
CA ILE A 621 -5.59 22.47 28.80
C ILE A 621 -4.59 21.48 28.19
N ALA A 622 -3.44 21.97 27.72
CA ALA A 622 -2.44 21.17 27.04
C ALA A 622 -1.89 20.00 27.87
N LYS A 623 -1.83 20.14 29.21
CA LYS A 623 -1.39 19.06 30.11
C LYS A 623 -2.42 17.94 30.27
N ARG A 624 -3.72 18.25 30.16
CA ARG A 624 -4.82 17.30 30.44
C ARG A 624 -5.28 16.52 29.22
N ILE A 625 -5.05 17.03 28.00
CA ILE A 625 -5.50 16.36 26.78
C ILE A 625 -4.75 15.05 26.50
N GLN A 626 -5.47 14.09 25.93
CA GLN A 626 -4.91 12.86 25.37
C GLN A 626 -4.46 13.11 23.93
N ILE A 627 -3.46 12.37 23.46
CA ILE A 627 -2.93 12.53 22.10
C ILE A 627 -3.95 12.12 21.03
N SER A 628 -4.87 11.21 21.35
CA SER A 628 -6.02 10.87 20.49
C SER A 628 -6.93 12.06 20.20
N ASP A 629 -7.00 13.04 21.11
CA ASP A 629 -7.87 14.23 21.03
C ASP A 629 -7.14 15.45 20.46
N LEU A 630 -5.91 15.26 19.97
CA LEU A 630 -5.09 16.32 19.39
C LEU A 630 -5.75 17.04 18.19
N PRO A 631 -6.43 16.34 17.24
CA PRO A 631 -7.08 17.02 16.12
C PRO A 631 -8.10 18.08 16.56
N GLN A 632 -8.85 17.80 17.63
CA GLN A 632 -9.84 18.71 18.20
C GLN A 632 -9.17 19.93 18.84
N LEU A 633 -8.09 19.72 19.59
CA LEU A 633 -7.35 20.82 20.20
C LEU A 633 -6.74 21.76 19.16
N VAL A 634 -6.17 21.20 18.09
CA VAL A 634 -5.61 21.95 16.97
C VAL A 634 -6.69 22.81 16.30
N ALA A 635 -7.86 22.24 16.03
CA ALA A 635 -9.00 23.00 15.51
C ALA A 635 -9.43 24.12 16.48
N ALA A 636 -9.48 23.85 17.79
CA ALA A 636 -9.80 24.88 18.78
C ALA A 636 -8.78 26.04 18.78
N PHE A 637 -7.48 25.76 18.70
CA PHE A 637 -6.44 26.78 18.67
C PHE A 637 -6.49 27.68 17.43
N HIS A 638 -6.76 27.13 16.24
CA HIS A 638 -6.96 27.96 15.04
C HIS A 638 -8.13 28.94 15.22
N SER A 639 -9.20 28.52 15.92
CA SER A 639 -10.33 29.43 16.18
C SER A 639 -9.90 30.64 17.02
N LEU A 640 -9.02 30.44 18.01
CA LEU A 640 -8.50 31.53 18.85
C LEU A 640 -7.62 32.50 18.05
N VAL A 641 -6.82 32.01 17.10
CA VAL A 641 -6.05 32.88 16.17
C VAL A 641 -6.98 33.70 15.29
N GLY A 642 -7.99 33.05 14.69
CA GLY A 642 -8.95 33.74 13.82
C GLY A 642 -9.72 34.83 14.55
N LEU A 643 -10.14 34.55 15.79
CA LEU A 643 -10.79 35.54 16.64
C LEU A 643 -9.84 36.68 17.02
N ALA A 644 -8.59 36.39 17.40
CA ALA A 644 -7.59 37.40 17.72
C ALA A 644 -7.37 38.37 16.54
N ALA A 645 -7.25 37.84 15.32
CA ALA A 645 -7.08 38.65 14.11
C ALA A 645 -8.28 39.59 13.85
N VAL A 646 -9.52 39.10 14.03
CA VAL A 646 -10.73 39.94 13.94
C VAL A 646 -10.70 41.05 14.98
N LEU A 647 -10.34 40.72 16.22
CA LEU A 647 -10.26 41.69 17.32
C LEU A 647 -9.19 42.75 17.05
N THR A 648 -8.00 42.37 16.58
CA THR A 648 -6.92 43.31 16.22
C THR A 648 -7.36 44.24 15.09
N CYS A 649 -7.89 43.71 13.98
CA CYS A 649 -8.29 44.53 12.83
C CYS A 649 -9.38 45.55 13.19
N MET A 650 -10.36 45.14 14.02
CA MET A 650 -11.39 46.06 14.51
C MET A 650 -10.83 47.09 15.50
N ALA A 651 -9.95 46.68 16.40
CA ALA A 651 -9.31 47.56 17.38
C ALA A 651 -8.49 48.66 16.69
N GLU A 652 -7.72 48.30 15.67
CA GLU A 652 -6.86 49.22 14.92
C GLU A 652 -7.68 50.19 14.07
N TYR A 653 -8.75 49.72 13.41
CA TYR A 653 -9.67 50.61 12.71
C TYR A 653 -10.26 51.69 13.64
N ILE A 654 -10.62 51.31 14.89
CA ILE A 654 -11.15 52.26 15.87
C ILE A 654 -10.09 53.29 16.31
N VAL A 655 -8.84 52.85 16.50
CA VAL A 655 -7.74 53.71 16.96
C VAL A 655 -7.31 54.69 15.87
N GLU A 656 -7.15 54.22 14.63
CA GLU A 656 -6.62 55.02 13.52
C GLU A 656 -7.68 55.81 12.75
N TYR A 657 -8.97 55.59 13.03
CA TYR A 657 -10.06 56.28 12.35
C TYR A 657 -9.90 57.82 12.27
N PRO A 658 -9.56 58.52 13.36
CA PRO A 658 -9.38 59.98 13.33
C PRO A 658 -8.23 60.43 12.41
N HIS A 659 -7.25 59.56 12.14
CA HIS A 659 -6.05 59.89 11.36
C HIS A 659 -6.24 59.66 9.85
N PHE A 660 -7.26 58.89 9.43
CA PHE A 660 -7.46 58.57 8.02
C PHE A 660 -7.66 59.78 7.10
N ALA A 661 -8.15 60.90 7.61
CA ALA A 661 -8.34 62.11 6.82
C ALA A 661 -7.01 62.75 6.36
N MET A 662 -5.92 62.51 7.09
CA MET A 662 -4.62 63.15 6.86
C MET A 662 -3.55 62.16 6.41
N ASP A 663 -3.86 60.87 6.38
CA ASP A 663 -2.92 59.82 6.01
C ASP A 663 -3.12 59.31 4.57
N ALA A 664 -2.07 59.45 3.76
CA ALA A 664 -2.02 58.92 2.40
C ALA A 664 -2.07 57.39 2.35
N THR A 665 -1.77 56.70 3.45
CA THR A 665 -1.82 55.23 3.55
C THR A 665 -3.14 54.69 4.09
N SER A 666 -4.09 55.56 4.45
CA SER A 666 -5.38 55.21 5.05
C SER A 666 -6.16 54.14 4.28
N ASN A 667 -6.17 54.21 2.95
CA ASN A 667 -6.83 53.23 2.10
C ASN A 667 -6.21 51.83 2.22
N PHE A 668 -4.88 51.75 2.33
CA PHE A 668 -4.18 50.49 2.50
C PHE A 668 -4.51 49.86 3.86
N THR A 669 -4.42 50.62 4.95
CA THR A 669 -4.78 50.17 6.31
C THR A 669 -6.21 49.65 6.36
N LYS A 670 -7.16 50.36 5.74
CA LYS A 670 -8.56 49.91 5.59
C LYS A 670 -8.66 48.57 4.83
N ILE A 671 -8.05 48.47 3.65
CA ILE A 671 -8.12 47.25 2.83
C ILE A 671 -7.57 46.05 3.61
N VAL A 672 -6.42 46.20 4.27
CA VAL A 672 -5.80 45.11 5.03
C VAL A 672 -6.64 44.73 6.24
N ALA A 673 -7.19 45.69 6.99
CA ALA A 673 -8.08 45.42 8.11
C ALA A 673 -9.34 44.66 7.66
N TYR A 674 -9.91 45.01 6.50
CA TYR A 674 -11.07 44.33 5.92
C TYR A 674 -10.76 42.87 5.58
N ILE A 675 -9.61 42.63 4.90
CA ILE A 675 -9.16 41.29 4.52
C ILE A 675 -8.82 40.45 5.77
N GLY A 676 -8.10 41.01 6.73
CA GLY A 676 -7.75 40.34 8.00
C GLY A 676 -8.99 39.94 8.78
N THR A 677 -9.99 40.83 8.87
CA THR A 677 -11.29 40.53 9.49
C THR A 677 -12.02 39.38 8.78
N TYR A 678 -12.04 39.38 7.44
CA TYR A 678 -12.67 38.31 6.66
C TYR A 678 -11.98 36.95 6.88
N ILE A 679 -10.65 36.90 6.75
CA ILE A 679 -9.88 35.66 6.94
C ILE A 679 -10.04 35.14 8.38
N GLY A 680 -9.96 36.03 9.37
CA GLY A 680 -10.13 35.69 10.77
C GLY A 680 -11.53 35.13 11.07
N GLY A 681 -12.59 35.73 10.53
CA GLY A 681 -13.97 35.26 10.69
C GLY A 681 -14.23 33.88 10.08
N VAL A 682 -13.73 33.62 8.86
CA VAL A 682 -13.80 32.28 8.25
C VAL A 682 -13.04 31.25 9.09
N THR A 683 -11.85 31.61 9.57
CA THR A 683 -10.99 30.73 10.36
C THR A 683 -11.62 30.39 11.71
N PHE A 684 -12.17 31.38 12.40
CA PHE A 684 -12.85 31.22 13.68
C PHE A 684 -13.99 30.21 13.59
N SER A 685 -14.95 30.46 12.70
CA SER A 685 -16.18 29.66 12.65
C SER A 685 -15.96 28.29 11.99
N GLY A 686 -15.14 28.24 10.93
CA GLY A 686 -14.80 26.98 10.27
C GLY A 686 -14.11 26.02 11.24
N SER A 687 -13.17 26.53 12.05
CA SER A 687 -12.43 25.69 13.00
C SER A 687 -13.32 25.21 14.15
N LEU A 688 -14.30 26.02 14.56
CA LEU A 688 -15.28 25.63 15.58
C LEU A 688 -16.22 24.51 15.08
N VAL A 689 -16.64 24.56 13.81
CA VAL A 689 -17.42 23.47 13.18
C VAL A 689 -16.57 22.21 13.04
N ALA A 690 -15.30 22.34 12.64
CA ALA A 690 -14.36 21.22 12.57
C ALA A 690 -14.18 20.55 13.94
N TYR A 691 -13.96 21.35 15.00
CA TYR A 691 -13.93 20.87 16.38
C TYR A 691 -15.21 20.11 16.73
N GLY A 692 -16.38 20.69 16.48
CA GLY A 692 -17.68 20.07 16.79
C GLY A 692 -17.88 18.72 16.09
N LYS A 693 -17.45 18.58 14.83
CA LYS A 693 -17.53 17.32 14.08
C LYS A 693 -16.53 16.28 14.57
N LEU A 694 -15.29 16.66 14.87
CA LEU A 694 -14.26 15.73 15.35
C LEU A 694 -14.55 15.22 16.76
N GLN A 695 -15.10 16.09 17.61
CA GLN A 695 -15.53 15.76 18.97
C GLN A 695 -16.80 14.90 19.00
N GLY A 696 -17.56 14.84 17.90
CA GLY A 696 -18.83 14.12 17.83
C GLY A 696 -20.02 14.88 18.41
N ILE A 697 -19.87 16.18 18.68
CA ILE A 697 -20.99 17.08 19.06
C ILE A 697 -21.90 17.30 17.85
N LEU A 698 -21.30 17.46 16.67
CA LEU A 698 -22.00 17.53 15.38
C LEU A 698 -21.91 16.18 14.66
N LYS A 699 -22.92 15.87 13.85
CA LYS A 699 -22.89 14.68 12.99
C LYS A 699 -21.72 14.77 12.00
N SER A 700 -20.98 13.67 11.84
CA SER A 700 -19.85 13.57 10.91
C SER A 700 -20.26 13.58 9.44
N ALA A 701 -21.54 13.30 9.13
CA ALA A 701 -22.06 13.37 7.77
C ALA A 701 -21.99 14.82 7.21
N PRO A 702 -21.76 14.99 5.90
CA PRO A 702 -21.82 16.30 5.27
C PRO A 702 -23.26 16.85 5.30
N LEU A 703 -23.43 18.07 5.81
CA LEU A 703 -24.73 18.75 5.82
C LEU A 703 -24.91 19.52 4.50
N LEU A 704 -25.74 19.00 3.60
CA LEU A 704 -25.96 19.60 2.28
C LEU A 704 -27.22 20.46 2.27
N LEU A 705 -27.03 21.79 2.28
CA LEU A 705 -28.14 22.75 2.12
C LEU A 705 -28.62 22.80 0.65
N PRO A 706 -29.93 22.93 0.40
CA PRO A 706 -30.45 23.22 -0.93
C PRO A 706 -29.83 24.49 -1.50
N GLY A 707 -29.30 24.45 -2.73
CA GLY A 707 -28.69 25.62 -3.35
C GLY A 707 -27.39 26.13 -2.70
N ARG A 708 -26.66 25.29 -1.93
CA ARG A 708 -25.45 25.69 -1.17
C ARG A 708 -24.42 26.49 -1.98
N HIS A 709 -24.25 26.17 -3.26
CA HIS A 709 -23.28 26.88 -4.12
C HIS A 709 -23.73 28.30 -4.42
N ALA A 710 -25.02 28.51 -4.67
CA ALA A 710 -25.58 29.85 -4.85
C ALA A 710 -25.50 30.66 -3.55
N LEU A 711 -25.77 30.03 -2.40
CA LEU A 711 -25.60 30.68 -1.08
C LEU A 711 -24.14 31.11 -0.86
N ASN A 712 -23.17 30.20 -1.04
CA ASN A 712 -21.76 30.50 -0.83
C ASN A 712 -21.24 31.53 -1.84
N ALA A 713 -21.67 31.48 -3.11
CA ALA A 713 -21.35 32.49 -4.09
C ALA A 713 -21.94 33.86 -3.73
N GLY A 714 -23.18 33.90 -3.20
CA GLY A 714 -23.81 35.11 -2.70
C GLY A 714 -23.09 35.69 -1.48
N LEU A 715 -22.70 34.86 -0.51
CA LEU A 715 -21.91 35.29 0.66
C LEU A 715 -20.55 35.86 0.25
N LEU A 716 -19.87 35.21 -0.70
CA LEU A 716 -18.61 35.70 -1.25
C LEU A 716 -18.80 37.02 -2.01
N ALA A 717 -19.81 37.11 -2.87
CA ALA A 717 -20.11 38.33 -3.63
C ALA A 717 -20.46 39.50 -2.70
N ALA A 718 -21.24 39.26 -1.65
CA ALA A 718 -21.55 40.27 -0.63
C ALA A 718 -20.31 40.69 0.16
N SER A 719 -19.42 39.75 0.48
CA SER A 719 -18.16 40.05 1.19
C SER A 719 -17.18 40.84 0.30
N VAL A 720 -17.05 40.49 -0.98
CA VAL A 720 -16.20 41.22 -1.92
C VAL A 720 -16.80 42.59 -2.26
N GLY A 721 -18.11 42.66 -2.51
CA GLY A 721 -18.80 43.91 -2.81
C GLY A 721 -18.88 44.85 -1.62
N GLY A 722 -18.89 44.32 -0.38
CA GLY A 722 -18.94 45.09 0.85
C GLY A 722 -17.73 46.00 1.10
N ILE A 723 -16.62 45.79 0.39
CA ILE A 723 -15.47 46.70 0.43
C ILE A 723 -15.75 48.03 -0.28
N ILE A 724 -16.66 48.06 -1.26
CA ILE A 724 -16.98 49.28 -2.03
C ILE A 724 -17.57 50.37 -1.12
N PRO A 725 -18.66 50.13 -0.36
CA PRO A 725 -19.17 51.14 0.57
C PRO A 725 -18.19 51.44 1.71
N PHE A 726 -17.36 50.47 2.10
CA PHE A 726 -16.32 50.67 3.11
C PHE A 726 -15.24 51.68 2.68
N MET A 727 -14.91 51.71 1.38
CA MET A 727 -13.93 52.62 0.82
C MET A 727 -14.54 53.95 0.35
N ALA A 728 -15.79 53.93 -0.12
CA ALA A 728 -16.44 55.09 -0.70
C ALA A 728 -16.92 56.14 0.33
N ASP A 729 -17.16 55.72 1.58
CA ASP A 729 -17.65 56.58 2.65
C ASP A 729 -16.60 56.74 3.77
N PRO A 730 -16.16 57.97 4.11
CA PRO A 730 -15.22 58.19 5.21
C PRO A 730 -15.86 58.07 6.61
N SER A 731 -17.18 57.88 6.73
CA SER A 731 -17.90 57.82 8.01
C SER A 731 -17.51 56.63 8.89
N PHE A 732 -17.29 56.90 10.18
CA PHE A 732 -17.00 55.88 11.21
C PHE A 732 -18.08 54.82 11.25
N THR A 733 -19.34 55.24 11.28
CA THR A 733 -20.50 54.36 11.40
C THR A 733 -20.58 53.42 10.22
N THR A 734 -20.40 53.92 9.00
CA THR A 734 -20.38 53.08 7.80
C THR A 734 -19.24 52.08 7.85
N GLY A 735 -18.04 52.54 8.20
CA GLY A 735 -16.87 51.69 8.22
C GLY A 735 -16.92 50.57 9.26
N ILE A 736 -17.33 50.87 10.50
CA ILE A 736 -17.46 49.85 11.54
C ILE A 736 -18.61 48.88 11.26
N MET A 737 -19.71 49.35 10.65
CA MET A 737 -20.80 48.48 10.19
C MET A 737 -20.36 47.56 9.06
N CYS A 738 -19.52 48.04 8.14
CA CYS A 738 -18.93 47.21 7.09
C CYS A 738 -17.98 46.15 7.67
N LEU A 739 -17.14 46.49 8.65
CA LEU A 739 -16.28 45.52 9.35
C LEU A 739 -17.10 44.50 10.16
N GLY A 740 -18.14 44.94 10.85
CA GLY A 740 -19.08 44.05 11.53
C GLY A 740 -19.81 43.12 10.56
N SER A 741 -20.25 43.66 9.41
CA SER A 741 -20.94 42.90 8.37
C SER A 741 -20.03 41.86 7.72
N VAL A 742 -18.79 42.21 7.36
CA VAL A 742 -17.85 41.24 6.78
C VAL A 742 -17.44 40.17 7.79
N SER A 743 -17.29 40.52 9.07
CA SER A 743 -17.07 39.55 10.15
C SER A 743 -18.25 38.56 10.28
N ALA A 744 -19.49 39.04 10.23
CA ALA A 744 -20.67 38.18 10.26
C ALA A 744 -20.80 37.30 9.01
N LEU A 745 -20.59 37.86 7.82
CA LEU A 745 -20.64 37.14 6.54
C LEU A 745 -19.56 36.07 6.44
N SER A 746 -18.32 36.40 6.82
CA SER A 746 -17.19 35.45 6.85
C SER A 746 -17.41 34.34 7.88
N THR A 747 -17.90 34.67 9.07
CA THR A 747 -18.29 33.70 10.10
C THR A 747 -19.37 32.76 9.55
N LEU A 748 -20.42 33.28 8.91
CA LEU A 748 -21.46 32.45 8.30
C LEU A 748 -20.89 31.56 7.18
N MET A 749 -20.02 32.11 6.34
CA MET A 749 -19.40 31.37 5.24
C MET A 749 -18.48 30.24 5.75
N GLY A 750 -17.72 30.46 6.83
CA GLY A 750 -16.91 29.41 7.45
C GLY A 750 -17.77 28.26 7.99
N VAL A 751 -18.95 28.56 8.53
CA VAL A 751 -19.93 27.54 8.95
C VAL A 751 -20.49 26.78 7.74
N THR A 752 -20.97 27.48 6.71
CA THR A 752 -21.62 26.83 5.56
C THR A 752 -20.67 25.96 4.75
N LEU A 753 -19.43 26.41 4.54
CA LEU A 753 -18.39 25.64 3.85
C LEU A 753 -18.00 24.41 4.67
N THR A 754 -17.68 24.57 5.96
CA THR A 754 -17.15 23.48 6.78
C THR A 754 -18.22 22.44 7.13
N ALA A 755 -19.47 22.86 7.34
CA ALA A 755 -20.57 21.93 7.65
C ALA A 755 -20.87 20.95 6.51
N ALA A 756 -20.65 21.37 5.26
CA ALA A 756 -20.84 20.56 4.06
C ALA A 756 -19.74 19.52 3.83
N ILE A 757 -18.68 19.53 4.63
CA ILE A 757 -17.55 18.59 4.51
C ILE A 757 -17.79 17.38 5.44
N GLY A 758 -17.50 16.20 4.90
CA GLY A 758 -17.61 14.93 5.61
C GLY A 758 -16.49 14.73 6.65
N GLY A 759 -16.77 13.91 7.67
CA GLY A 759 -15.88 13.73 8.81
C GLY A 759 -14.49 13.16 8.50
N ALA A 760 -14.31 12.38 7.42
CA ALA A 760 -12.96 11.89 7.10
C ALA A 760 -12.17 12.80 6.15
N ASP A 761 -12.83 13.76 5.50
CA ASP A 761 -12.13 14.84 4.81
C ASP A 761 -11.80 16.02 5.74
N MET A 762 -12.29 15.96 6.99
CA MET A 762 -12.03 16.97 8.02
C MET A 762 -10.55 17.30 8.24
N PRO A 763 -9.59 16.35 8.17
CA PRO A 763 -8.17 16.66 8.31
C PRO A 763 -7.66 17.67 7.25
N VAL A 764 -8.21 17.63 6.04
CA VAL A 764 -7.90 18.62 4.99
C VAL A 764 -8.39 20.01 5.42
N VAL A 765 -9.59 20.10 6.01
CA VAL A 765 -10.11 21.36 6.53
C VAL A 765 -9.22 21.94 7.61
N ILE A 766 -8.73 21.10 8.54
CA ILE A 766 -7.84 21.56 9.62
C ILE A 766 -6.57 22.19 9.03
N THR A 767 -5.97 21.60 8.00
CA THR A 767 -4.74 22.13 7.37
C THR A 767 -5.01 23.40 6.54
N VAL A 768 -6.16 23.50 5.87
CA VAL A 768 -6.57 24.72 5.15
C VAL A 768 -6.77 25.89 6.13
N LEU A 769 -7.45 25.63 7.24
CA LEU A 769 -7.68 26.66 8.26
C LEU A 769 -6.40 27.01 9.03
N ASN A 770 -5.46 26.07 9.16
CA ASN A 770 -4.10 26.38 9.62
C ASN A 770 -3.43 27.40 8.67
N SER A 771 -3.53 27.16 7.35
CA SER A 771 -3.02 28.11 6.34
C SER A 771 -3.66 29.49 6.49
N TYR A 772 -4.98 29.56 6.64
CA TYR A 772 -5.70 30.83 6.83
C TYR A 772 -5.28 31.56 8.11
N SER A 773 -5.00 30.83 9.19
CA SER A 773 -4.45 31.43 10.41
C SER A 773 -3.12 32.16 10.14
N GLY A 774 -2.23 31.58 9.31
CA GLY A 774 -0.99 32.22 8.90
C GLY A 774 -1.19 33.45 8.02
N TRP A 775 -2.13 33.40 7.06
CA TRP A 775 -2.45 34.56 6.23
C TRP A 775 -3.13 35.68 7.01
N ALA A 776 -3.86 35.36 8.08
CA ALA A 776 -4.38 36.36 9.01
C ALA A 776 -3.25 37.09 9.75
N LEU A 777 -2.20 36.38 10.20
CA LEU A 777 -0.99 37.02 10.75
C LEU A 777 -0.27 37.89 9.72
N CYS A 778 -0.25 37.49 8.44
CA CYS A 778 0.29 38.35 7.38
C CYS A 778 -0.51 39.65 7.27
N ALA A 779 -1.84 39.57 7.30
CA ALA A 779 -2.69 40.75 7.27
C ALA A 779 -2.43 41.64 8.49
N GLU A 780 -2.33 41.08 9.69
CA GLU A 780 -1.97 41.81 10.90
C GLU A 780 -0.57 42.45 10.81
N GLY A 781 0.41 41.76 10.22
CA GLY A 781 1.74 42.31 9.96
C GLY A 781 1.73 43.45 8.95
N PHE A 782 0.98 43.31 7.86
CA PHE A 782 0.78 44.39 6.88
C PHE A 782 0.09 45.60 7.50
N LEU A 783 -0.86 45.37 8.40
CA LEU A 783 -1.64 46.40 9.06
C LEU A 783 -0.78 47.21 10.03
N LEU A 784 -0.04 46.53 10.90
CA LEU A 784 0.79 47.11 11.95
C LEU A 784 2.22 47.47 11.51
N ASN A 785 2.54 47.31 10.22
CA ASN A 785 3.89 47.48 9.68
C ASN A 785 4.97 46.67 10.44
N ASN A 786 4.71 45.38 10.64
CA ASN A 786 5.55 44.51 11.47
C ASN A 786 6.15 43.33 10.67
N ASN A 787 7.49 43.32 10.56
CA ASN A 787 8.24 42.29 9.84
C ASN A 787 8.13 40.89 10.47
N LEU A 788 8.08 40.78 11.81
CA LEU A 788 7.98 39.48 12.48
C LEU A 788 6.66 38.77 12.13
N LEU A 789 5.55 39.51 12.19
CA LEU A 789 4.21 38.98 11.90
C LEU A 789 4.09 38.51 10.45
N THR A 790 4.67 39.24 9.50
CA THR A 790 4.66 38.83 8.08
C THR A 790 5.54 37.61 7.82
N ILE A 791 6.75 37.55 8.41
CA ILE A 791 7.63 36.37 8.28
C ILE A 791 6.95 35.12 8.84
N VAL A 792 6.44 35.22 10.07
CA VAL A 792 5.77 34.12 10.77
C VAL A 792 4.48 33.71 10.06
N GLY A 793 3.67 34.69 9.64
CA GLY A 793 2.44 34.43 8.92
C GLY A 793 2.67 33.69 7.60
N ALA A 794 3.68 34.09 6.82
CA ALA A 794 4.02 33.43 5.56
C ALA A 794 4.53 32.00 5.78
N LEU A 795 5.29 31.78 6.85
CA LEU A 795 5.78 30.47 7.26
C LEU A 795 4.64 29.52 7.64
N ILE A 796 3.67 29.97 8.44
CA ILE A 796 2.50 29.17 8.83
C ILE A 796 1.56 28.95 7.65
N GLY A 797 1.33 30.01 6.86
CA GLY A 797 0.46 29.99 5.68
C GLY A 797 0.92 28.96 4.65
N SER A 798 2.21 28.98 4.33
CA SER A 798 2.84 28.00 3.43
C SER A 798 2.81 26.58 4.03
N SER A 799 3.06 26.42 5.33
CA SER A 799 2.98 25.12 6.01
C SER A 799 1.60 24.47 5.90
N GLY A 800 0.54 25.21 6.23
CA GLY A 800 -0.83 24.71 6.11
C GLY A 800 -1.18 24.33 4.68
N ALA A 801 -0.80 25.17 3.70
CA ALA A 801 -1.09 24.94 2.29
C ALA A 801 -0.39 23.68 1.74
N ILE A 802 0.87 23.45 2.09
CA ILE A 802 1.61 22.25 1.69
C ILE A 802 1.00 21.00 2.30
N LEU A 803 0.66 21.03 3.59
CA LEU A 803 0.01 19.89 4.24
C LEU A 803 -1.35 19.58 3.60
N SER A 804 -2.17 20.59 3.29
CA SER A 804 -3.42 20.40 2.55
C SER A 804 -3.18 19.77 1.17
N TYR A 805 -2.14 20.21 0.46
CA TYR A 805 -1.77 19.65 -0.84
C TYR A 805 -1.36 18.17 -0.72
N ILE A 806 -0.47 17.83 0.21
CA ILE A 806 -0.03 16.44 0.45
C ILE A 806 -1.23 15.55 0.75
N MET A 807 -2.14 15.99 1.62
CA MET A 807 -3.36 15.23 1.94
C MET A 807 -4.27 15.04 0.71
N CYS A 808 -4.49 16.09 -0.07
CA CYS A 808 -5.29 16.04 -1.30
C CYS A 808 -4.71 15.06 -2.33
N VAL A 809 -3.39 15.13 -2.57
CA VAL A 809 -2.68 14.22 -3.49
C VAL A 809 -2.75 12.77 -3.00
N ALA A 810 -2.53 12.53 -1.71
CA ALA A 810 -2.60 11.19 -1.11
C ALA A 810 -4.01 10.57 -1.13
N MET A 811 -5.05 11.37 -1.40
CA MET A 811 -6.44 10.90 -1.59
C MET A 811 -6.88 10.90 -3.05
N ASN A 812 -6.01 11.34 -3.98
CA ASN A 812 -6.35 11.63 -5.37
C ASN A 812 -7.61 12.52 -5.53
N ARG A 813 -7.69 13.59 -4.72
CA ARG A 813 -8.77 14.58 -4.76
C ARG A 813 -8.22 15.98 -4.80
N SER A 814 -8.80 16.85 -5.62
CA SER A 814 -8.45 18.27 -5.65
C SER A 814 -9.02 19.00 -4.42
N LEU A 815 -8.37 20.09 -4.00
CA LEU A 815 -8.85 20.94 -2.90
C LEU A 815 -10.28 21.45 -3.17
N ALA A 816 -10.57 21.82 -4.41
CA ALA A 816 -11.91 22.24 -4.82
C ALA A 816 -12.95 21.11 -4.63
N ASN A 817 -12.62 19.87 -4.99
CA ASN A 817 -13.51 18.72 -4.77
C ASN A 817 -13.78 18.47 -3.28
N VAL A 818 -12.77 18.67 -2.42
CA VAL A 818 -12.93 18.49 -0.97
C VAL A 818 -13.80 19.59 -0.36
N ILE A 819 -13.50 20.87 -0.64
CA ILE A 819 -14.19 22.01 -0.03
C ILE A 819 -15.61 22.21 -0.59
N LEU A 820 -15.83 21.99 -1.89
CA LEU A 820 -17.13 22.20 -2.53
C LEU A 820 -18.03 20.94 -2.51
N GLY A 821 -17.50 19.78 -2.09
CA GLY A 821 -18.23 18.53 -1.97
C GLY A 821 -18.52 17.86 -3.32
N GLY A 822 -17.47 17.60 -4.10
CA GLY A 822 -17.52 16.83 -5.35
C GLY A 822 -17.57 15.31 -5.10
N TYR A 823 -18.27 14.59 -5.99
CA TYR A 823 -18.38 13.13 -5.96
C TYR A 823 -17.13 12.47 -6.59
N GLY A 824 -16.50 11.53 -5.89
CA GLY A 824 -15.38 10.73 -6.41
C GLY A 824 -13.99 11.41 -6.40
N THR A 825 -13.03 10.73 -7.04
CA THR A 825 -11.66 11.20 -7.28
C THR A 825 -11.53 11.91 -8.63
N THR A 826 -10.39 12.55 -8.88
CA THR A 826 -10.09 13.18 -10.18
C THR A 826 -9.88 12.20 -11.33
N SER A 827 -9.74 10.91 -11.02
CA SER A 827 -9.45 9.84 -12.00
C SER A 827 -10.62 8.86 -12.17
N THR A 828 -11.73 9.02 -11.43
CA THR A 828 -12.93 8.20 -11.58
C THR A 828 -13.57 8.40 -12.97
N ALA A 829 -13.75 7.31 -13.71
CA ALA A 829 -14.54 7.26 -14.93
C ALA A 829 -16.04 7.17 -14.61
N GLY A 830 -16.90 7.71 -15.48
CA GLY A 830 -18.35 7.81 -15.26
C GLY A 830 -19.15 6.50 -15.38
N GLY A 831 -18.49 5.34 -15.36
CA GLY A 831 -19.13 4.02 -15.46
C GLY A 831 -19.58 3.47 -14.12
N LYS A 832 -20.14 2.25 -14.14
CA LYS A 832 -20.46 1.50 -12.91
C LYS A 832 -19.19 0.86 -12.34
N PRO A 833 -18.97 0.90 -11.01
CA PRO A 833 -17.89 0.16 -10.36
C PRO A 833 -17.94 -1.34 -10.68
N MET A 834 -16.79 -1.99 -10.65
CA MET A 834 -16.66 -3.43 -10.86
C MET A 834 -17.43 -4.19 -9.78
N GLU A 835 -18.21 -5.19 -10.18
CA GLU A 835 -18.88 -6.10 -9.23
C GLU A 835 -17.85 -7.01 -8.55
N ILE A 836 -17.97 -7.17 -7.24
CA ILE A 836 -17.11 -8.06 -6.47
C ILE A 836 -17.64 -9.49 -6.60
N SER A 837 -16.79 -10.38 -7.12
CA SER A 837 -17.06 -11.82 -7.21
C SER A 837 -16.26 -12.59 -6.16
N GLY A 838 -16.87 -13.61 -5.55
CA GLY A 838 -16.20 -14.55 -4.65
C GLY A 838 -16.77 -14.56 -3.23
N THR A 839 -16.20 -15.41 -2.37
CA THR A 839 -16.49 -15.45 -0.94
C THR A 839 -15.25 -15.07 -0.16
N HIS A 840 -15.42 -14.44 0.99
CA HIS A 840 -14.31 -14.18 1.89
C HIS A 840 -13.89 -15.47 2.61
N THR A 841 -12.61 -15.55 2.97
CA THR A 841 -12.10 -16.61 3.86
C THR A 841 -12.06 -16.06 5.28
N GLU A 842 -12.71 -16.72 6.23
CA GLU A 842 -12.68 -16.33 7.65
C GLU A 842 -11.85 -17.33 8.47
N ILE A 843 -11.03 -16.81 9.40
CA ILE A 843 -10.20 -17.60 10.31
C ILE A 843 -10.46 -17.21 11.76
N ASN A 844 -10.11 -18.13 12.68
CA ASN A 844 -10.14 -17.87 14.12
C ASN A 844 -8.76 -17.42 14.63
N LEU A 845 -8.68 -17.13 15.93
CA LEU A 845 -7.43 -16.68 16.57
C LEU A 845 -6.32 -17.74 16.55
N ASP A 846 -6.64 -19.03 16.65
CA ASP A 846 -5.63 -20.09 16.69
C ASP A 846 -4.87 -20.17 15.36
N ASN A 847 -5.60 -20.19 14.26
CA ASN A 847 -5.03 -20.18 12.92
C ASN A 847 -4.24 -18.89 12.65
N ALA A 848 -4.74 -17.73 13.11
CA ALA A 848 -4.03 -16.47 12.96
C ALA A 848 -2.68 -16.47 13.70
N VAL A 849 -2.63 -17.02 14.92
CA VAL A 849 -1.38 -17.15 15.69
C VAL A 849 -0.41 -18.10 14.99
N GLU A 850 -0.88 -19.24 14.48
CA GLU A 850 -0.04 -20.18 13.73
C GLU A 850 0.61 -19.51 12.50
N MET A 851 -0.17 -18.74 11.73
CA MET A 851 0.32 -17.99 10.58
C MET A 851 1.36 -16.92 10.98
N ILE A 852 1.17 -16.24 12.12
CA ILE A 852 2.15 -15.29 12.68
C ILE A 852 3.44 -16.01 13.10
N ARG A 853 3.35 -17.24 13.62
CA ARG A 853 4.52 -18.02 14.02
C ARG A 853 5.34 -18.49 12.82
N GLU A 854 4.69 -18.90 11.73
CA GLU A 854 5.36 -19.35 10.50
C GLU A 854 6.05 -18.21 9.73
N ALA A 855 5.54 -16.98 9.83
CA ALA A 855 6.07 -15.83 9.10
C ALA A 855 7.41 -15.31 9.68
N ASN A 856 8.39 -15.01 8.83
CA ASN A 856 9.67 -14.39 9.25
C ASN A 856 9.68 -12.87 9.02
N SER A 857 8.98 -12.40 7.99
CA SER A 857 8.80 -10.97 7.66
C SER A 857 7.33 -10.59 7.79
N ILE A 858 7.02 -9.65 8.70
CA ILE A 858 5.67 -9.19 9.01
C ILE A 858 5.57 -7.69 8.81
N VAL A 859 4.56 -7.23 8.07
CA VAL A 859 4.22 -5.81 7.96
C VAL A 859 2.85 -5.56 8.58
N ILE A 860 2.75 -4.57 9.44
CA ILE A 860 1.48 -4.13 10.04
C ILE A 860 1.05 -2.84 9.36
N THR A 861 -0.16 -2.83 8.79
CA THR A 861 -0.74 -1.63 8.17
C THR A 861 -1.91 -1.14 9.05
N PRO A 862 -1.64 -0.25 10.02
CA PRO A 862 -2.65 0.25 10.93
C PRO A 862 -3.54 1.31 10.25
N GLY A 863 -4.80 1.35 10.65
CA GLY A 863 -5.72 2.44 10.35
C GLY A 863 -6.28 3.08 11.62
N TYR A 864 -7.16 4.08 11.46
CA TYR A 864 -7.77 4.77 12.60
C TYR A 864 -8.55 3.83 13.54
N GLY A 865 -9.06 2.69 13.04
CA GLY A 865 -9.75 1.70 13.86
C GLY A 865 -8.90 1.11 14.98
N LEU A 866 -7.58 0.97 14.78
CA LEU A 866 -6.65 0.49 15.81
C LEU A 866 -6.57 1.49 16.97
N CYS A 867 -6.41 2.76 16.67
CA CYS A 867 -6.28 3.83 17.66
C CYS A 867 -7.60 4.14 18.36
N ALA A 868 -8.72 4.12 17.62
CA ALA A 868 -10.05 4.33 18.17
C ALA A 868 -10.40 3.27 19.24
N ALA A 869 -9.92 2.04 19.06
CA ALA A 869 -10.08 0.95 20.03
C ALA A 869 -8.99 0.93 21.12
N LYS A 870 -8.02 1.84 21.09
CA LYS A 870 -6.82 1.83 21.96
C LYS A 870 -6.01 0.53 21.86
N ALA A 871 -5.95 -0.06 20.67
CA ALA A 871 -5.26 -1.33 20.42
C ALA A 871 -3.77 -1.17 20.07
N GLN A 872 -3.24 0.05 20.00
CA GLN A 872 -1.82 0.29 19.74
C GLN A 872 -0.90 -0.29 20.82
N TYR A 873 -1.31 -0.29 22.08
CA TYR A 873 -0.52 -0.79 23.21
C TYR A 873 -0.26 -2.32 23.15
N PRO A 874 -1.28 -3.19 23.02
CA PRO A 874 -1.02 -4.62 22.87
C PRO A 874 -0.26 -4.96 21.57
N ILE A 875 -0.45 -4.17 20.50
CA ILE A 875 0.31 -4.34 19.26
C ILE A 875 1.78 -3.97 19.42
N ALA A 876 2.11 -2.90 20.15
CA ALA A 876 3.49 -2.54 20.43
C ALA A 876 4.22 -3.65 21.22
N ASP A 877 3.57 -4.23 22.22
CA ASP A 877 4.14 -5.36 22.98
C ASP A 877 4.24 -6.63 22.12
N LEU A 878 3.25 -6.90 21.26
CA LEU A 878 3.31 -8.01 20.31
C LEU A 878 4.49 -7.86 19.33
N VAL A 879 4.68 -6.67 18.77
CA VAL A 879 5.81 -6.36 17.88
C VAL A 879 7.14 -6.56 18.61
N LYS A 880 7.24 -6.08 19.85
CA LYS A 880 8.42 -6.28 20.69
C LYS A 880 8.73 -7.77 20.87
N MET A 881 7.76 -8.58 21.30
CA MET A 881 7.93 -10.02 21.50
C MET A 881 8.34 -10.77 20.22
N LEU A 882 7.77 -10.40 19.07
CA LEU A 882 8.13 -11.00 17.79
C LEU A 882 9.54 -10.59 17.33
N THR A 883 9.93 -9.34 17.59
CA THR A 883 11.27 -8.82 17.28
C THR A 883 12.35 -9.48 18.15
N GLU A 884 12.06 -9.74 19.44
CA GLU A 884 12.93 -10.49 20.36
C GLU A 884 13.22 -11.93 19.87
N GLN A 885 12.38 -12.47 18.98
CA GLN A 885 12.59 -13.77 18.33
C GLN A 885 13.33 -13.69 16.99
N GLY A 886 13.81 -12.51 16.62
CA GLY A 886 14.53 -12.28 15.36
C GLY A 886 13.63 -12.15 14.13
N LYS A 887 12.31 -11.97 14.29
CA LYS A 887 11.42 -11.69 13.15
C LYS A 887 11.55 -10.23 12.71
N LYS A 888 11.44 -9.98 11.40
CA LYS A 888 11.44 -8.62 10.83
C LYS A 888 10.01 -8.07 10.88
N VAL A 889 9.68 -7.29 11.90
CA VAL A 889 8.35 -6.68 12.06
C VAL A 889 8.42 -5.17 11.83
N ARG A 890 7.62 -4.66 10.90
CA ARG A 890 7.60 -3.24 10.50
C ARG A 890 6.17 -2.72 10.37
N PHE A 891 6.00 -1.40 10.47
CA PHE A 891 4.74 -0.71 10.22
C PHE A 891 4.79 0.00 8.86
N GLY A 892 3.70 -0.11 8.09
CA GLY A 892 3.48 0.67 6.88
C GLY A 892 2.37 1.69 7.10
N ILE A 893 2.71 2.98 7.06
CA ILE A 893 1.79 4.09 7.32
C ILE A 893 1.34 4.71 6.00
N HIS A 894 0.03 4.80 5.83
CA HIS A 894 -0.56 5.54 4.73
C HIS A 894 -0.63 7.04 5.10
N PRO A 895 -0.28 8.00 4.21
CA PRO A 895 -0.19 9.42 4.57
C PRO A 895 -1.48 10.04 5.16
N VAL A 896 -2.64 9.53 4.76
CA VAL A 896 -3.96 9.95 5.28
C VAL A 896 -4.59 9.00 6.31
N ALA A 897 -3.84 8.02 6.82
CA ALA A 897 -4.34 7.17 7.89
C ALA A 897 -4.43 7.94 9.21
N GLY A 898 -5.65 8.26 9.65
CA GLY A 898 -5.92 8.96 10.90
C GLY A 898 -6.95 10.07 10.74
N ARG A 899 -6.99 10.99 11.70
CA ARG A 899 -7.83 12.21 11.70
C ARG A 899 -7.01 13.50 11.64
N MET A 900 -5.69 13.40 11.46
CA MET A 900 -4.76 14.51 11.32
C MET A 900 -3.46 14.00 10.64
N PRO A 901 -2.75 14.81 9.84
CA PRO A 901 -1.47 14.43 9.24
C PRO A 901 -0.46 13.90 10.27
N GLY A 902 0.06 12.70 10.05
CA GLY A 902 1.07 12.07 10.93
C GLY A 902 0.54 11.63 12.30
N GLN A 903 -0.79 11.64 12.53
CA GLN A 903 -1.36 11.27 13.83
C GLN A 903 -0.98 9.85 14.25
N LEU A 904 -0.97 8.92 13.28
CA LEU A 904 -0.71 7.51 13.55
C LEU A 904 0.73 7.28 14.01
N ASN A 905 1.70 8.01 13.45
CA ASN A 905 3.10 7.96 13.89
C ASN A 905 3.23 8.36 15.37
N VAL A 906 2.57 9.45 15.79
CA VAL A 906 2.60 9.91 17.20
C VAL A 906 1.92 8.90 18.12
N LEU A 907 0.80 8.30 17.71
CA LEU A 907 0.09 7.30 18.54
C LEU A 907 0.86 5.98 18.67
N LEU A 908 1.63 5.59 17.66
CA LEU A 908 2.54 4.45 17.75
C LEU A 908 3.76 4.77 18.63
N ALA A 909 4.32 5.98 18.52
CA ALA A 909 5.37 6.45 19.40
C ALA A 909 4.91 6.49 20.88
N GLU A 910 3.69 6.98 21.14
CA GLU A 910 3.06 6.94 22.47
C GLU A 910 2.94 5.50 23.02
N ALA A 911 2.67 4.52 22.15
CA ALA A 911 2.63 3.11 22.52
C ALA A 911 4.01 2.48 22.76
N GLY A 912 5.10 3.21 22.49
CA GLY A 912 6.47 2.76 22.65
C GLY A 912 7.06 2.05 21.42
N VAL A 913 6.47 2.23 20.24
CA VAL A 913 7.03 1.70 18.99
C VAL A 913 8.21 2.57 18.54
N PRO A 914 9.40 1.99 18.32
CA PRO A 914 10.54 2.71 17.76
C PRO A 914 10.24 3.26 16.35
N TYR A 915 10.64 4.50 16.08
CA TYR A 915 10.31 5.19 14.82
C TYR A 915 11.02 4.60 13.58
N ASP A 916 12.10 3.85 13.75
CA ASP A 916 12.90 3.24 12.67
C ASP A 916 12.24 2.02 12.03
N ILE A 917 11.29 1.39 12.72
CA ILE A 917 10.45 0.33 12.17
C ILE A 917 9.09 0.83 11.66
N VAL A 918 8.85 2.15 11.70
CA VAL A 918 7.66 2.81 11.17
C VAL A 918 8.01 3.49 9.86
N LEU A 919 7.56 2.92 8.76
CA LEU A 919 7.88 3.36 7.41
C LEU A 919 6.67 4.00 6.73
N GLU A 920 6.92 5.01 5.92
CA GLU A 920 5.91 5.63 5.09
C GLU A 920 5.58 4.75 3.87
N MET A 921 4.41 4.96 3.27
CA MET A 921 3.91 4.15 2.15
C MET A 921 4.91 4.02 0.99
N ASP A 922 5.57 5.11 0.60
CA ASP A 922 6.52 5.12 -0.52
C ASP A 922 7.80 4.33 -0.21
N GLU A 923 8.14 4.16 1.06
CA GLU A 923 9.33 3.43 1.52
C GLU A 923 9.09 1.93 1.63
N ILE A 924 7.84 1.50 1.86
CA ILE A 924 7.50 0.10 2.16
C ILE A 924 6.78 -0.63 1.01
N ASN A 925 6.19 0.09 0.04
CA ASN A 925 5.36 -0.54 -0.99
C ASN A 925 6.12 -1.56 -1.86
N SER A 926 7.40 -1.32 -2.16
CA SER A 926 8.25 -2.26 -2.92
C SER A 926 8.53 -3.57 -2.20
N ASP A 927 8.36 -3.61 -0.87
CA ASP A 927 8.72 -4.73 -0.03
C ASP A 927 7.58 -5.75 0.17
N PHE A 928 6.35 -5.43 -0.23
CA PHE A 928 5.20 -6.31 -0.05
C PHE A 928 5.35 -7.68 -0.75
N PRO A 929 5.87 -7.80 -2.00
CA PRO A 929 6.10 -9.10 -2.65
C PRO A 929 7.01 -10.05 -1.85
N ASP A 930 7.99 -9.49 -1.12
CA ASP A 930 8.96 -10.23 -0.31
C ASP A 930 8.51 -10.39 1.15
N THR A 931 7.27 -10.01 1.47
CA THR A 931 6.70 -10.08 2.83
C THR A 931 5.87 -11.35 3.01
N ASP A 932 6.12 -12.08 4.11
CA ASP A 932 5.43 -13.34 4.40
C ASP A 932 4.00 -13.11 4.89
N LEU A 933 3.80 -12.11 5.75
CA LEU A 933 2.50 -11.83 6.36
C LEU A 933 2.25 -10.33 6.50
N VAL A 934 1.05 -9.89 6.13
CA VAL A 934 0.58 -8.53 6.39
C VAL A 934 -0.60 -8.55 7.36
N LEU A 935 -0.52 -7.75 8.42
CA LEU A 935 -1.62 -7.54 9.38
C LEU A 935 -2.28 -6.19 9.12
N VAL A 936 -3.48 -6.20 8.54
CA VAL A 936 -4.28 -5.00 8.29
C VAL A 936 -5.20 -4.77 9.50
N ILE A 937 -4.97 -3.69 10.25
CA ILE A 937 -5.67 -3.45 11.52
C ILE A 937 -6.50 -2.17 11.45
N GLY A 938 -7.82 -2.31 11.26
CA GLY A 938 -8.72 -1.15 11.27
C GLY A 938 -8.50 -0.17 10.11
N ALA A 939 -7.89 -0.62 9.01
CA ALA A 939 -7.77 0.07 7.74
C ALA A 939 -8.68 -0.57 6.69
N ASN A 940 -9.17 0.22 5.72
CA ASN A 940 -9.98 -0.29 4.61
C ASN A 940 -9.61 0.41 3.30
N ASP A 941 -9.91 1.69 3.18
CA ASP A 941 -9.74 2.43 1.92
C ASP A 941 -8.25 2.53 1.51
N THR A 942 -7.34 2.66 2.49
CA THR A 942 -5.88 2.77 2.30
C THR A 942 -5.19 1.48 1.84
N VAL A 943 -5.92 0.37 1.74
CA VAL A 943 -5.42 -0.94 1.29
C VAL A 943 -6.26 -1.51 0.14
N ASN A 944 -7.16 -0.71 -0.44
CA ASN A 944 -8.17 -1.19 -1.38
C ASN A 944 -7.63 -1.26 -2.82
N SER A 945 -7.58 -2.47 -3.40
CA SER A 945 -7.05 -2.68 -4.76
C SER A 945 -7.89 -2.05 -5.87
N ALA A 946 -9.17 -1.73 -5.60
CA ALA A 946 -10.04 -1.04 -6.55
C ALA A 946 -9.49 0.33 -6.96
N ALA A 947 -8.63 0.96 -6.13
CA ALA A 947 -7.98 2.20 -6.49
C ALA A 947 -7.06 2.08 -7.72
N GLN A 948 -6.49 0.91 -7.98
CA GLN A 948 -5.61 0.66 -9.13
C GLN A 948 -6.29 -0.15 -10.25
N GLU A 949 -7.13 -1.11 -9.86
CA GLU A 949 -7.72 -2.11 -10.76
C GLU A 949 -9.05 -1.64 -11.39
N ASP A 950 -9.79 -0.72 -10.75
CA ASP A 950 -11.10 -0.26 -11.22
C ASP A 950 -11.16 1.26 -11.47
N PRO A 951 -11.14 1.70 -12.74
CA PRO A 951 -11.23 3.13 -13.07
C PRO A 951 -12.59 3.75 -12.73
N ASN A 952 -13.64 2.96 -12.49
CA ASN A 952 -14.95 3.48 -12.10
C ASN A 952 -15.13 3.55 -10.57
N SER A 953 -14.12 3.13 -9.79
CA SER A 953 -14.14 3.21 -8.34
C SER A 953 -14.17 4.67 -7.86
N ILE A 954 -14.86 4.92 -6.75
CA ILE A 954 -14.91 6.24 -6.11
C ILE A 954 -13.52 6.70 -5.61
N ILE A 955 -12.60 5.76 -5.41
CA ILE A 955 -11.20 5.98 -4.98
C ILE A 955 -10.18 5.68 -6.09
N ALA A 956 -10.61 5.62 -7.37
CA ALA A 956 -9.71 5.37 -8.49
C ALA A 956 -8.50 6.33 -8.50
N GLY A 957 -7.30 5.79 -8.67
CA GLY A 957 -6.04 6.55 -8.69
C GLY A 957 -5.53 6.98 -7.32
N MET A 958 -6.23 6.68 -6.22
CA MET A 958 -5.69 6.88 -4.87
C MET A 958 -4.47 5.95 -4.68
N PRO A 959 -3.28 6.49 -4.30
CA PRO A 959 -2.18 5.66 -3.86
C PRO A 959 -2.62 4.85 -2.65
N VAL A 960 -2.29 3.56 -2.60
CA VAL A 960 -2.68 2.66 -1.51
C VAL A 960 -1.50 1.75 -1.14
N LEU A 961 -1.55 1.18 0.07
CA LEU A 961 -0.63 0.13 0.49
C LEU A 961 -1.01 -1.17 -0.24
N GLU A 962 -0.09 -1.70 -1.05
CA GLU A 962 -0.34 -2.83 -1.96
C GLU A 962 -0.28 -4.20 -1.26
N VAL A 963 -0.99 -4.31 -0.14
CA VAL A 963 -0.91 -5.46 0.78
C VAL A 963 -1.23 -6.80 0.12
N TRP A 964 -2.03 -6.81 -0.95
CA TRP A 964 -2.39 -8.03 -1.67
C TRP A 964 -1.23 -8.68 -2.43
N LYS A 965 -0.08 -7.98 -2.57
CA LYS A 965 1.13 -8.53 -3.19
C LYS A 965 1.92 -9.45 -2.23
N SER A 966 1.63 -9.45 -0.92
CA SER A 966 2.27 -10.34 0.03
C SER A 966 1.77 -11.79 -0.07
N LYS A 967 2.51 -12.72 0.56
CA LYS A 967 2.12 -14.14 0.55
C LYS A 967 0.78 -14.38 1.24
N GLN A 968 0.52 -13.68 2.35
CA GLN A 968 -0.71 -13.79 3.11
C GLN A 968 -1.09 -12.47 3.79
N VAL A 969 -2.39 -12.20 3.91
CA VAL A 969 -2.95 -11.02 4.56
C VAL A 969 -3.97 -11.43 5.61
N ILE A 970 -3.89 -10.86 6.81
CA ILE A 970 -4.93 -10.98 7.84
C ILE A 970 -5.58 -9.61 8.03
N VAL A 971 -6.88 -9.52 7.78
CA VAL A 971 -7.66 -8.29 7.98
C VAL A 971 -8.47 -8.39 9.26
N MET A 972 -8.21 -7.47 10.18
CA MET A 972 -8.92 -7.36 11.45
C MET A 972 -9.93 -6.20 11.44
N LYS A 973 -11.22 -6.54 11.51
CA LYS A 973 -12.34 -5.59 11.55
C LYS A 973 -13.58 -6.19 12.22
N ARG A 974 -14.53 -5.35 12.62
CA ARG A 974 -15.75 -5.77 13.35
C ARG A 974 -16.73 -6.61 12.51
N SER A 975 -16.91 -6.27 11.24
CA SER A 975 -17.82 -6.94 10.30
C SER A 975 -17.36 -6.66 8.87
N LEU A 976 -17.99 -7.28 7.86
CA LEU A 976 -17.70 -7.04 6.44
C LEU A 976 -18.19 -5.68 5.91
N GLY A 977 -18.69 -4.79 6.76
CA GLY A 977 -19.19 -3.47 6.34
C GLY A 977 -18.14 -2.55 5.68
N VAL A 978 -18.64 -1.52 5.00
CA VAL A 978 -17.84 -0.59 4.20
C VAL A 978 -16.95 0.36 5.02
N GLY A 979 -15.96 0.95 4.35
CA GLY A 979 -15.06 1.98 4.86
C GLY A 979 -15.67 3.38 4.84
N TYR A 980 -14.83 4.42 4.81
CA TYR A 980 -15.31 5.79 4.71
C TYR A 980 -15.86 6.11 3.32
N ALA A 981 -15.15 5.66 2.29
CA ALA A 981 -15.56 5.82 0.89
C ALA A 981 -16.86 5.05 0.54
N ALA A 982 -17.43 4.30 1.50
CA ALA A 982 -18.63 3.49 1.35
C ALA A 982 -18.58 2.49 0.17
N VAL A 983 -17.36 2.04 -0.17
CA VAL A 983 -17.10 1.04 -1.21
C VAL A 983 -16.65 -0.27 -0.56
N ASP A 984 -17.06 -1.38 -1.15
CA ASP A 984 -16.55 -2.69 -0.77
C ASP A 984 -15.08 -2.84 -1.21
N ASN A 985 -14.35 -3.72 -0.54
CA ASN A 985 -12.92 -3.91 -0.78
C ASN A 985 -12.67 -5.28 -1.44
N PRO A 986 -12.23 -5.32 -2.72
CA PRO A 986 -11.97 -6.57 -3.42
C PRO A 986 -10.95 -7.47 -2.71
N ILE A 987 -10.02 -6.90 -1.93
CA ILE A 987 -8.98 -7.70 -1.24
C ILE A 987 -9.57 -8.69 -0.24
N PHE A 988 -10.74 -8.40 0.35
CA PHE A 988 -11.39 -9.28 1.33
C PHE A 988 -11.85 -10.61 0.71
N TYR A 989 -11.95 -10.65 -0.62
CA TYR A 989 -12.41 -11.80 -1.41
C TYR A 989 -11.26 -12.42 -2.21
N LYS A 990 -10.02 -11.90 -2.08
CA LYS A 990 -8.83 -12.49 -2.69
C LYS A 990 -8.40 -13.74 -1.89
N PRO A 991 -7.85 -14.77 -2.54
CA PRO A 991 -7.57 -16.07 -1.92
C PRO A 991 -6.42 -16.04 -0.89
N ASN A 992 -5.53 -15.04 -0.97
CA ASN A 992 -4.45 -14.79 -0.01
C ASN A 992 -4.83 -13.80 1.10
N THR A 993 -6.13 -13.65 1.37
CA THR A 993 -6.64 -12.80 2.44
C THR A 993 -7.55 -13.61 3.36
N ALA A 994 -7.25 -13.57 4.65
CA ALA A 994 -8.05 -14.14 5.71
C ALA A 994 -8.65 -13.04 6.59
N MET A 995 -9.96 -13.13 6.85
CA MET A 995 -10.69 -12.23 7.72
C MET A 995 -10.61 -12.77 9.15
N LEU A 996 -10.16 -11.93 10.08
CA LEU A 996 -10.22 -12.19 11.52
C LEU A 996 -11.20 -11.18 12.13
N LEU A 997 -12.47 -11.58 12.24
CA LEU A 997 -13.54 -10.69 12.67
C LEU A 997 -13.53 -10.51 14.20
N GLY A 998 -13.78 -9.27 14.64
CA GLY A 998 -13.84 -8.92 16.05
C GLY A 998 -13.55 -7.45 16.33
N ASP A 999 -13.74 -7.05 17.58
CA ASP A 999 -13.26 -5.77 18.06
C ASP A 999 -11.73 -5.78 18.13
N ALA A 1000 -11.09 -4.73 17.61
CA ALA A 1000 -9.63 -4.67 17.47
C ALA A 1000 -8.89 -4.80 18.81
N LYS A 1001 -9.42 -4.22 19.90
CA LYS A 1001 -8.76 -4.31 21.20
C LYS A 1001 -8.75 -5.75 21.70
N LYS A 1002 -9.92 -6.41 21.66
CA LYS A 1002 -10.07 -7.80 22.10
C LYS A 1002 -9.21 -8.76 21.29
N THR A 1003 -9.19 -8.62 19.96
CA THR A 1003 -8.38 -9.51 19.11
C THR A 1003 -6.89 -9.27 19.32
N CYS A 1004 -6.44 -8.02 19.42
CA CYS A 1004 -5.02 -7.71 19.66
C CYS A 1004 -4.53 -8.20 21.03
N ASP A 1005 -5.34 -8.02 22.09
CA ASP A 1005 -5.02 -8.57 23.42
C ASP A 1005 -4.92 -10.10 23.40
N ALA A 1006 -5.83 -10.77 22.68
CA ALA A 1006 -5.83 -12.22 22.58
C ALA A 1006 -4.62 -12.74 21.77
N LEU A 1007 -4.23 -12.06 20.70
CA LEU A 1007 -3.02 -12.36 19.94
C LEU A 1007 -1.77 -12.19 20.81
N GLN A 1008 -1.67 -11.07 21.53
CA GLN A 1008 -0.58 -10.80 22.46
C GLN A 1008 -0.47 -11.90 23.53
N ALA A 1009 -1.58 -12.27 24.16
CA ALA A 1009 -1.61 -13.31 25.19
C ALA A 1009 -1.17 -14.68 24.65
N LYS A 1010 -1.73 -15.12 23.51
CA LYS A 1010 -1.39 -16.43 22.91
C LYS A 1010 0.07 -16.49 22.45
N VAL A 1011 0.60 -15.41 21.89
CA VAL A 1011 2.02 -15.34 21.48
C VAL A 1011 2.91 -15.43 22.72
N ARG A 1012 2.58 -14.71 23.81
CA ARG A 1012 3.31 -14.80 25.07
C ARG A 1012 3.33 -16.22 25.63
N GLU A 1013 2.16 -16.86 25.73
CA GLU A 1013 2.03 -18.25 26.22
C GLU A 1013 2.77 -19.27 25.35
N SER A 1014 2.87 -19.02 24.04
CA SER A 1014 3.51 -19.94 23.10
C SER A 1014 5.03 -19.89 23.11
N TYR A 1015 5.62 -18.75 23.50
CA TYR A 1015 7.06 -18.52 23.39
C TYR A 1015 7.80 -18.35 24.72
N GLN A 1016 7.10 -18.04 25.81
CA GLN A 1016 7.70 -17.93 27.16
C GLN A 1016 7.54 -19.21 28.01
N LYS A 1017 7.52 -20.39 27.37
CA LYS A 1017 7.54 -21.68 28.09
C LYS A 1017 8.96 -22.11 28.45
#